data_AF-W3XCX4-F1
#
_entry.id   AF-W3XCX4-F1
#
_cell.length_a   1.000
_cell.length_b   1.000
_cell.length_c   1.000
_cell.angle_alpha   90.00
_cell.angle_beta   90.00
_cell.angle_gamma   90.00
#
_symmetry.space_group_name_H-M   'P 1'
#
loop_
_entity.id
_entity.type
_entity.pdbx_description
1 polymer ?
#
loop_
_entity_poly.entity_id
_entity_poly.type
_entity_poly.pdbx_seq_one_letter_code
_entity_poly.pdbx_strand_id
1 'polypeptide(L)'
;MKPGRIVIDGLWRCLCPSVDAAAFYQTLRRPAVSRRQPTAITSRSASTAAVETQPQLNATTTSPAIQWPHHGRQAERHSARVWKHISKRAPPHTKTAAKVSDKRYVHRKWKRHPTLPRSFFTDQGSSDEELHGASTDAIVEGLRELCESQGQYHGICNTVRYLVTNRNKKADVFLYNCLIQANCDPEFGSAEAVGDMLEEMESTRVLPTAATYQSVLEVLAVHPDYVLRNRAIDKMEAIWKPPTINGRVAITVGLIRDGQYEMALESLEYLYKNGAPIPHWLYDIFIYTFGALGAHEETLMILQQKERCIDAPPTHNLWHYLLDVFSKDSFYEGTRTVWNRMVMQGKAVASDGTAVNVLNLASRHNDANMATQVIQQLLDRGVKLGMHHFEPLLEIQSADQEIQQALSTICLMSKAGHVPDRSSTRSVVAQLQSTPKLAEEAVGLLHDLKKSMQVPIAAFNVVLEATLLTRGFPAGLDLYRSIGRICSVKPSLETYNLLLQHCDVPKFMRFLVAEMEAFSIAPDEAAFDRMIFISTSNTNYEPAFRYLEQMVSNKTDEESSGWWISRPTALSLLRRAISAKDNRTQGLMEECEKRGIIDQADIEVLMNTMSQGDQSQGLAPATHENVQIEAAQISSKETAEAS
;
A
#
# COMPACT_ATOMS: atom_id res chain seq x y z
N MET A 1 -27.64 -4.68 -23.80
CA MET A 1 -26.67 -3.86 -23.04
C MET A 1 -25.30 -4.10 -23.64
N LYS A 2 -24.62 -3.05 -24.12
CA LYS A 2 -23.31 -3.14 -24.78
C LYS A 2 -22.20 -3.35 -23.73
N PRO A 3 -21.13 -4.11 -24.01
CA PRO A 3 -19.97 -4.21 -23.13
C PRO A 3 -19.22 -2.86 -23.11
N GLY A 4 -18.85 -2.41 -21.91
CA GLY A 4 -18.13 -1.15 -21.69
C GLY A 4 -16.78 -1.16 -22.39
N ARG A 5 -16.51 -0.10 -23.15
CA ARG A 5 -15.27 0.14 -23.89
C ARG A 5 -14.27 0.78 -22.93
N ILE A 6 -13.08 0.21 -22.81
CA ILE A 6 -11.95 0.88 -22.13
C ILE A 6 -11.56 2.06 -23.02
N VAL A 7 -11.64 3.28 -22.48
CA VAL A 7 -11.15 4.49 -23.16
C VAL A 7 -9.87 4.90 -22.44
N ILE A 8 -8.74 4.62 -23.08
CA ILE A 8 -7.43 5.12 -22.66
C ILE A 8 -7.13 6.33 -23.56
N ASP A 9 -7.20 7.54 -23.00
CA ASP A 9 -6.64 8.71 -23.68
C ASP A 9 -5.18 8.87 -23.27
N GLY A 10 -4.32 8.08 -23.91
CA GLY A 10 -2.87 8.10 -23.69
C GLY A 10 -2.21 9.39 -24.20
N LEU A 11 -2.92 10.21 -24.98
CA LEU A 11 -2.36 11.42 -25.58
C LEU A 11 -2.17 12.55 -24.55
N TRP A 12 -3.04 12.61 -23.54
CA TRP A 12 -3.01 13.67 -22.52
C TRP A 12 -1.85 13.50 -21.51
N ARG A 13 -1.39 12.26 -21.25
CA ARG A 13 -0.24 11.98 -20.38
C ARG A 13 1.11 12.25 -21.05
N CYS A 14 1.19 12.18 -22.38
CA CYS A 14 2.43 12.34 -23.13
C CYS A 14 2.80 13.82 -23.42
N LEU A 15 1.86 14.75 -23.29
CA LEU A 15 2.03 16.15 -23.72
C LEU A 15 2.55 17.12 -22.63
N CYS A 16 2.68 16.70 -21.37
CA CYS A 16 3.14 17.56 -20.27
C CYS A 16 4.21 16.89 -19.38
N PRO A 17 5.48 16.78 -19.83
CA PRO A 17 6.52 16.03 -19.11
C PRO A 17 7.28 16.85 -18.03
N SER A 18 6.77 18.00 -17.59
CA SER A 18 7.48 18.90 -16.65
C SER A 18 6.73 19.23 -15.36
N VAL A 19 5.77 18.40 -14.93
CA VAL A 19 5.19 18.53 -13.59
C VAL A 19 5.57 17.30 -12.78
N ASP A 20 6.59 17.48 -11.96
CA ASP A 20 7.07 16.49 -11.01
C ASP A 20 5.95 16.23 -9.97
N ALA A 21 5.41 15.01 -9.94
CA ALA A 21 4.32 14.65 -9.02
C ALA A 21 4.72 14.85 -7.54
N ALA A 22 6.02 14.76 -7.23
CA ALA A 22 6.56 15.04 -5.91
C ALA A 22 6.50 16.54 -5.52
N ALA A 23 6.57 17.46 -6.49
CA ALA A 23 6.48 18.90 -6.24
C ALA A 23 5.03 19.36 -6.02
N PHE A 24 4.05 18.64 -6.59
CA PHE A 24 2.62 18.94 -6.41
C PHE A 24 2.13 18.63 -4.98
N TYR A 25 2.67 17.59 -4.34
CA TYR A 25 2.31 17.24 -2.97
C TYR A 25 2.97 18.11 -1.89
N GLN A 26 4.12 18.74 -2.19
CA GLN A 26 4.79 19.64 -1.23
C GLN A 26 4.25 21.07 -1.24
N THR A 27 3.52 21.48 -2.27
CA THR A 27 2.94 22.84 -2.39
C THR A 27 1.55 22.97 -1.77
N LEU A 28 0.89 21.86 -1.43
CA LEU A 28 -0.41 21.84 -0.75
C LEU A 28 -0.32 21.96 0.79
N ARG A 29 0.89 22.10 1.36
CA ARG A 29 1.13 22.25 2.81
C ARG A 29 2.07 23.40 3.18
N ARG A 30 1.81 24.62 2.70
CA ARG A 30 2.41 25.83 3.31
C ARG A 30 1.35 26.92 3.56
N PRO A 31 1.36 27.59 4.73
CA PRO A 31 0.51 28.74 4.97
C PRO A 31 1.02 29.94 4.15
N ALA A 32 0.07 30.81 3.80
CA ALA A 32 0.24 31.92 2.87
C ALA A 32 1.38 32.87 3.27
N VAL A 33 2.26 33.21 2.31
CA VAL A 33 3.15 34.37 2.40
C VAL A 33 3.04 35.18 1.11
N SER A 34 2.91 36.50 1.32
CA SER A 34 2.65 37.59 0.37
C SER A 34 3.51 37.58 -0.90
N ARG A 35 2.86 37.75 -2.06
CA ARG A 35 3.47 37.80 -3.40
C ARG A 35 3.84 39.25 -3.78
N ARG A 36 5.14 39.55 -3.91
CA ARG A 36 5.63 40.70 -4.70
C ARG A 36 5.81 40.28 -6.17
N GLN A 37 5.39 41.15 -7.09
CA GLN A 37 5.49 40.96 -8.56
C GLN A 37 6.93 41.08 -9.07
N PRO A 38 7.23 40.43 -10.22
CA PRO A 38 8.02 41.11 -11.24
C PRO A 38 7.51 40.95 -12.68
N THR A 39 8.00 41.89 -13.49
CA THR A 39 7.66 42.33 -14.84
C THR A 39 8.18 41.47 -15.99
N ALA A 40 7.57 41.69 -17.17
CA ALA A 40 7.76 41.06 -18.48
C ALA A 40 9.18 41.11 -19.07
N ILE A 41 9.56 40.09 -19.88
CA ILE A 41 10.53 40.18 -21.00
C ILE A 41 10.11 39.22 -22.15
N THR A 42 10.38 39.67 -23.37
CA THR A 42 9.92 39.29 -24.72
C THR A 42 10.66 38.14 -25.44
N SER A 43 9.99 37.69 -26.51
CA SER A 43 10.28 36.76 -27.62
C SER A 43 11.69 36.63 -28.23
N ARG A 44 11.95 35.47 -28.88
CA ARG A 44 12.52 35.38 -30.25
C ARG A 44 12.41 33.98 -30.90
N SER A 45 12.35 34.01 -32.23
CA SER A 45 11.98 33.03 -33.26
C SER A 45 13.17 32.35 -33.97
N ALA A 46 12.94 31.22 -34.69
CA ALA A 46 13.49 30.81 -36.01
C ALA A 46 13.29 29.28 -36.23
N SER A 47 12.46 28.77 -37.15
CA SER A 47 12.54 28.63 -38.63
C SER A 47 13.29 27.38 -39.16
N THR A 48 12.49 26.37 -39.55
CA THR A 48 12.51 25.53 -40.78
C THR A 48 13.79 25.34 -41.62
N ALA A 49 14.08 24.07 -41.99
CA ALA A 49 14.30 23.65 -43.38
C ALA A 49 14.29 22.10 -43.53
N ALA A 50 13.62 21.61 -44.57
CA ALA A 50 13.53 20.21 -45.00
C ALA A 50 14.40 19.98 -46.24
N VAL A 51 14.91 18.76 -46.45
CA VAL A 51 15.40 18.27 -47.76
C VAL A 51 15.18 16.75 -47.88
N GLU A 52 14.42 16.35 -48.91
CA GLU A 52 14.31 14.99 -49.45
C GLU A 52 15.51 14.65 -50.35
N THR A 53 15.84 13.35 -50.53
CA THR A 53 16.09 12.75 -51.87
C THR A 53 16.23 11.23 -51.80
N GLN A 54 15.67 10.56 -52.81
CA GLN A 54 15.66 9.12 -53.10
C GLN A 54 16.76 8.72 -54.14
N PRO A 55 16.95 7.42 -54.48
CA PRO A 55 18.27 6.81 -54.73
C PRO A 55 18.62 6.58 -56.21
N GLN A 56 19.89 6.21 -56.47
CA GLN A 56 20.34 5.67 -57.76
C GLN A 56 20.89 4.24 -57.64
N LEU A 57 20.41 3.38 -58.56
CA LEU A 57 20.93 2.07 -58.93
C LEU A 57 22.12 2.22 -59.89
N ASN A 58 23.08 1.29 -59.83
CA ASN A 58 23.84 0.86 -61.01
C ASN A 58 24.34 -0.58 -60.85
N ALA A 59 24.17 -1.36 -61.91
CA ALA A 59 24.61 -2.74 -62.06
C ALA A 59 25.99 -2.81 -62.72
N THR A 60 26.72 -3.91 -62.53
CA THR A 60 27.47 -4.57 -63.63
C THR A 60 27.96 -5.97 -63.24
N THR A 61 27.94 -6.82 -64.26
CA THR A 61 28.12 -8.26 -64.35
C THR A 61 29.60 -8.66 -64.42
N THR A 62 29.97 -9.85 -63.93
CA THR A 62 30.91 -10.78 -64.62
C THR A 62 31.00 -12.13 -63.88
N SER A 63 30.74 -13.22 -64.60
CA SER A 63 31.07 -14.60 -64.19
C SER A 63 32.53 -14.92 -64.50
N PRO A 64 33.10 -15.92 -63.79
CA PRO A 64 33.68 -17.04 -64.51
C PRO A 64 33.25 -18.40 -63.93
N ALA A 65 33.06 -19.36 -64.83
CA ALA A 65 32.98 -20.78 -64.51
C ALA A 65 34.37 -21.31 -64.12
N ILE A 66 34.44 -22.34 -63.25
CA ILE A 66 35.33 -23.53 -63.36
C ILE A 66 35.19 -24.46 -62.13
N GLN A 67 34.93 -25.73 -62.44
CA GLN A 67 35.28 -27.01 -61.79
C GLN A 67 34.76 -27.38 -60.39
N TRP A 68 34.09 -28.54 -60.37
CA TRP A 68 33.73 -29.32 -59.18
C TRP A 68 34.91 -30.19 -58.69
N PRO A 69 35.14 -30.28 -57.37
CA PRO A 69 35.79 -31.44 -56.77
C PRO A 69 34.83 -32.20 -55.85
N HIS A 70 34.65 -33.48 -56.19
CA HIS A 70 34.39 -34.65 -55.33
C HIS A 70 33.51 -34.49 -54.07
N HIS A 71 32.33 -35.10 -54.16
CA HIS A 71 31.44 -35.45 -53.04
C HIS A 71 32.15 -36.37 -52.04
N GLY A 72 32.50 -35.85 -50.87
CA GLY A 72 33.05 -36.64 -49.76
C GLY A 72 33.20 -35.88 -48.44
N ARG A 73 33.41 -34.56 -48.47
CA ARG A 73 33.67 -33.73 -47.26
C ARG A 73 32.47 -33.00 -46.67
N GLN A 74 31.29 -33.09 -47.27
CA GLN A 74 30.12 -32.37 -46.77
C GLN A 74 29.57 -33.02 -45.49
N ALA A 75 29.47 -34.36 -45.43
CA ALA A 75 28.90 -35.07 -44.29
C ALA A 75 29.68 -34.84 -42.97
N GLU A 76 31.03 -34.86 -43.02
CA GLU A 76 31.89 -34.59 -41.85
C GLU A 76 31.82 -33.13 -41.37
N ARG A 77 31.57 -32.17 -42.27
CA ARG A 77 31.41 -30.76 -41.90
C ARG A 77 30.08 -30.49 -41.20
N HIS A 78 29.03 -31.22 -41.56
CA HIS A 78 27.72 -31.14 -40.90
C HIS A 78 27.75 -31.77 -39.50
N SER A 79 28.44 -32.89 -39.31
CA SER A 79 28.62 -33.46 -37.97
C SER A 79 29.50 -32.57 -37.08
N ALA A 80 30.59 -31.98 -37.59
CA ALA A 80 31.47 -31.15 -36.76
C ALA A 80 30.82 -29.88 -36.17
N ARG A 81 29.75 -29.33 -36.78
CA ARG A 81 29.10 -28.08 -36.35
C ARG A 81 28.04 -28.29 -35.25
N VAL A 82 27.11 -29.23 -35.44
CA VAL A 82 26.12 -29.65 -34.41
C VAL A 82 26.82 -29.97 -33.09
N TRP A 83 28.01 -30.56 -33.19
CA TRP A 83 28.84 -30.97 -32.07
C TRP A 83 29.55 -29.84 -31.33
N LYS A 84 29.79 -28.70 -31.98
CA LYS A 84 30.41 -27.54 -31.32
C LYS A 84 29.49 -26.98 -30.22
N HIS A 85 28.17 -27.09 -30.38
CA HIS A 85 27.19 -26.61 -29.41
C HIS A 85 26.92 -27.66 -28.31
N ILE A 86 26.84 -28.95 -28.66
CA ILE A 86 26.71 -30.05 -27.69
C ILE A 86 27.95 -30.16 -26.77
N SER A 87 29.16 -29.98 -27.31
CA SER A 87 30.41 -30.16 -26.55
C SER A 87 30.83 -28.96 -25.69
N LYS A 88 30.48 -27.73 -26.09
CA LYS A 88 30.84 -26.51 -25.32
C LYS A 88 30.25 -26.45 -23.92
N ARG A 89 29.17 -27.19 -23.65
CA ARG A 89 28.45 -27.15 -22.37
C ARG A 89 28.17 -28.54 -21.77
N ALA A 90 28.82 -29.59 -22.26
CA ALA A 90 28.84 -30.88 -21.54
C ALA A 90 29.66 -30.70 -20.25
N PRO A 91 29.06 -30.80 -19.05
CA PRO A 91 29.83 -30.68 -17.82
C PRO A 91 30.70 -31.92 -17.60
N PRO A 92 31.82 -31.81 -16.87
CA PRO A 92 32.57 -32.97 -16.41
C PRO A 92 31.64 -33.84 -15.57
N HIS A 93 31.76 -35.16 -15.68
CA HIS A 93 31.04 -36.16 -14.88
C HIS A 93 31.06 -35.80 -13.38
N THR A 94 30.09 -35.00 -12.94
CA THR A 94 29.89 -34.63 -11.56
C THR A 94 28.55 -35.21 -11.18
N LYS A 95 28.52 -35.90 -10.04
CA LYS A 95 27.33 -36.57 -9.50
C LYS A 95 26.32 -35.50 -9.08
N THR A 96 25.58 -34.93 -10.02
CA THR A 96 24.40 -34.14 -9.73
C THR A 96 23.28 -35.07 -9.26
N ALA A 97 22.47 -34.59 -8.31
CA ALA A 97 21.36 -35.34 -7.75
C ALA A 97 20.38 -35.70 -8.88
N ALA A 98 20.37 -36.97 -9.29
CA ALA A 98 19.49 -37.45 -10.33
C ALA A 98 18.04 -37.12 -9.97
N LYS A 99 17.35 -36.30 -10.78
CA LYS A 99 15.90 -36.24 -10.78
C LYS A 99 15.44 -37.70 -10.94
N VAL A 100 14.82 -38.26 -9.90
CA VAL A 100 14.42 -39.67 -9.90
C VAL A 100 13.37 -39.84 -10.99
N SER A 101 13.78 -40.36 -12.15
CA SER A 101 12.85 -40.68 -13.22
C SER A 101 11.79 -41.61 -12.64
N ASP A 102 10.50 -41.27 -12.76
CA ASP A 102 9.42 -42.10 -12.24
C ASP A 102 9.55 -43.51 -12.82
N LYS A 103 9.87 -44.49 -11.97
CA LYS A 103 10.10 -45.88 -12.37
C LYS A 103 8.90 -46.44 -13.13
N ARG A 104 7.68 -45.96 -12.84
CA ARG A 104 6.46 -46.35 -13.55
C ARG A 104 6.38 -45.75 -14.95
N TYR A 105 6.82 -44.51 -15.13
CA TYR A 105 6.90 -43.86 -16.44
C TYR A 105 7.89 -44.62 -17.34
N VAL A 106 9.12 -44.82 -16.85
CA VAL A 106 10.20 -45.50 -17.59
C VAL A 106 9.76 -46.91 -18.00
N HIS A 107 9.16 -47.67 -17.08
CA HIS A 107 8.69 -49.02 -17.37
C HIS A 107 7.57 -49.06 -18.43
N ARG A 108 6.65 -48.08 -18.41
CA ARG A 108 5.54 -47.99 -19.37
C ARG A 108 6.02 -47.68 -20.78
N LYS A 109 6.97 -46.75 -20.90
CA LYS A 109 7.57 -46.34 -22.19
C LYS A 109 8.44 -47.45 -22.77
N TRP A 110 9.27 -48.08 -21.95
CA TRP A 110 10.04 -49.26 -22.34
C TRP A 110 9.17 -50.42 -22.85
N LYS A 111 8.00 -50.67 -22.25
CA LYS A 111 7.06 -51.70 -22.75
C LYS A 111 6.57 -51.42 -24.18
N ARG A 112 6.50 -50.16 -24.62
CA ARG A 112 6.12 -49.78 -25.99
C ARG A 112 7.28 -49.94 -26.98
N HIS A 113 8.52 -49.79 -26.48
CA HIS A 113 9.75 -49.92 -27.26
C HIS A 113 10.70 -50.94 -26.63
N PRO A 114 10.39 -52.25 -26.68
CA PRO A 114 11.16 -53.29 -26.00
C PRO A 114 12.57 -53.48 -26.59
N THR A 115 12.80 -53.00 -27.82
CA THR A 115 14.09 -53.02 -28.52
C THR A 115 15.07 -51.97 -27.97
N LEU A 116 14.59 -51.01 -27.16
CA LEU A 116 15.42 -50.01 -26.52
C LEU A 116 15.74 -50.39 -25.06
N PRO A 117 16.92 -50.01 -24.55
CA PRO A 117 17.25 -50.17 -23.14
C PRO A 117 16.30 -49.39 -22.23
N ARG A 118 16.09 -49.84 -20.99
CA ARG A 118 15.28 -49.08 -20.01
C ARG A 118 15.92 -47.75 -19.64
N SER A 119 17.25 -47.68 -19.63
CA SER A 119 18.06 -46.47 -19.41
C SER A 119 17.73 -45.37 -20.43
N PHE A 120 17.22 -45.74 -21.62
CA PHE A 120 16.91 -44.80 -22.71
C PHE A 120 15.90 -43.74 -22.29
N PHE A 121 14.92 -44.13 -21.48
CA PHE A 121 13.83 -43.25 -21.02
C PHE A 121 14.15 -42.51 -19.71
N THR A 122 15.43 -42.49 -19.32
CA THR A 122 15.93 -41.74 -18.18
C THR A 122 16.69 -40.51 -18.66
N ASP A 123 16.74 -39.44 -17.86
CA ASP A 123 17.39 -38.19 -18.27
C ASP A 123 18.88 -38.39 -18.58
N GLN A 124 19.60 -39.29 -17.88
CA GLN A 124 21.00 -39.57 -18.23
C GLN A 124 21.17 -40.28 -19.59
N GLY A 125 20.09 -40.87 -20.14
CA GLY A 125 20.09 -41.64 -21.37
C GLY A 125 20.76 -43.00 -21.25
N SER A 126 20.78 -43.74 -22.35
CA SER A 126 21.53 -44.99 -22.50
C SER A 126 22.99 -44.73 -22.87
N SER A 127 23.87 -45.67 -22.51
CA SER A 127 25.25 -45.65 -23.02
C SER A 127 25.28 -45.95 -24.52
N ASP A 128 26.36 -45.51 -25.19
CA ASP A 128 26.51 -45.75 -26.62
C ASP A 128 26.49 -47.26 -26.94
N GLU A 129 27.10 -48.10 -26.10
CA GLU A 129 27.12 -49.57 -26.25
C GLU A 129 25.72 -50.18 -26.23
N GLU A 130 24.87 -49.75 -25.30
CA GLU A 130 23.48 -50.22 -25.18
C GLU A 130 22.64 -49.86 -26.42
N LEU A 131 22.97 -48.75 -27.08
CA LEU A 131 22.30 -48.26 -28.29
C LEU A 131 22.79 -48.93 -29.59
N HIS A 132 23.87 -49.73 -29.57
CA HIS A 132 24.35 -50.44 -30.76
C HIS A 132 23.41 -51.57 -31.17
N GLY A 133 22.75 -52.22 -30.19
CA GLY A 133 21.84 -53.34 -30.45
C GLY A 133 20.49 -52.95 -31.07
N ALA A 134 20.07 -51.68 -30.95
CA ALA A 134 18.80 -51.19 -31.47
C ALA A 134 18.91 -50.75 -32.94
N SER A 135 17.80 -50.82 -33.70
CA SER A 135 17.74 -50.27 -35.05
C SER A 135 17.69 -48.74 -35.01
N THR A 136 18.19 -48.07 -36.05
CA THR A 136 18.16 -46.60 -36.14
C THR A 136 16.73 -46.06 -36.06
N ASP A 137 15.77 -46.74 -36.68
CA ASP A 137 14.36 -46.34 -36.67
C ASP A 137 13.74 -46.47 -35.27
N ALA A 138 14.10 -47.52 -34.52
CA ALA A 138 13.67 -47.66 -33.13
C ALA A 138 14.20 -46.53 -32.24
N ILE A 139 15.47 -46.13 -32.43
CA ILE A 139 16.07 -45.01 -31.69
C ILE A 139 15.39 -43.69 -32.03
N VAL A 140 15.06 -43.46 -33.30
CA VAL A 140 14.36 -42.24 -33.74
C VAL A 140 12.94 -42.18 -33.19
N GLU A 141 12.23 -43.30 -33.15
CA GLU A 141 10.89 -43.37 -32.57
C GLU A 141 10.92 -43.22 -31.04
N GLY A 142 11.91 -43.83 -30.38
CA GLY A 142 12.17 -43.58 -28.97
C GLY A 142 12.51 -42.11 -28.69
N LEU A 143 13.31 -41.47 -29.54
CA LEU A 143 13.63 -40.04 -29.44
C LEU A 143 12.38 -39.16 -29.55
N ARG A 144 11.45 -39.50 -30.46
CA ARG A 144 10.15 -38.81 -30.54
C ARG A 144 9.42 -38.85 -29.21
N GLU A 145 9.39 -40.01 -28.56
CA GLU A 145 8.77 -40.15 -27.24
C GLU A 145 9.51 -39.41 -26.12
N LEU A 146 10.84 -39.27 -26.23
CA LEU A 146 11.64 -38.48 -25.28
C LEU A 146 11.32 -36.98 -25.40
N CYS A 147 11.19 -36.46 -26.63
CA CYS A 147 10.87 -35.05 -26.87
C CYS A 147 9.47 -34.67 -26.35
N GLU A 148 8.55 -35.63 -26.19
CA GLU A 148 7.23 -35.41 -25.55
C GLU A 148 7.30 -35.34 -24.01
N SER A 149 8.38 -35.82 -23.39
CA SER A 149 8.56 -35.78 -21.94
C SER A 149 9.35 -34.58 -21.47
N GLN A 150 8.88 -33.96 -20.39
CA GLN A 150 9.59 -32.88 -19.73
C GLN A 150 10.83 -33.39 -18.98
N GLY A 151 11.90 -32.58 -18.96
CA GLY A 151 13.11 -32.82 -18.15
C GLY A 151 13.99 -33.97 -18.64
N GLN A 152 14.08 -34.17 -19.95
CA GLN A 152 14.93 -35.19 -20.60
C GLN A 152 16.04 -34.53 -21.45
N TYR A 153 16.59 -33.41 -20.97
CA TYR A 153 17.58 -32.62 -21.72
C TYR A 153 18.78 -33.48 -22.12
N HIS A 154 19.38 -34.16 -21.14
CA HIS A 154 20.59 -34.94 -21.37
C HIS A 154 20.32 -36.16 -22.24
N GLY A 155 19.17 -36.83 -22.05
CA GLY A 155 18.76 -37.99 -22.83
C GLY A 155 18.58 -37.64 -24.30
N ILE A 156 17.91 -36.53 -24.59
CA ILE A 156 17.71 -36.03 -25.96
C ILE A 156 19.06 -35.64 -26.59
N CYS A 157 19.90 -34.88 -25.89
CA CYS A 157 21.21 -34.50 -26.41
C CYS A 157 22.09 -35.72 -26.69
N ASN A 158 22.15 -36.68 -25.77
CA ASN A 158 22.97 -37.90 -25.90
C ASN A 158 22.50 -38.81 -27.04
N THR A 159 21.19 -38.93 -27.23
CA THR A 159 20.62 -39.78 -28.30
C THR A 159 20.79 -39.13 -29.68
N VAL A 160 20.58 -37.81 -29.80
CA VAL A 160 20.87 -37.07 -31.04
C VAL A 160 22.35 -37.13 -31.37
N ARG A 161 23.21 -36.96 -30.35
CA ARG A 161 24.66 -37.12 -30.44
C ARG A 161 25.03 -38.47 -31.06
N TYR A 162 24.52 -39.57 -30.48
CA TYR A 162 24.76 -40.93 -30.97
C TYR A 162 24.27 -41.16 -32.41
N LEU A 163 23.08 -40.63 -32.78
CA LEU A 163 22.55 -40.75 -34.14
C LEU A 163 23.44 -40.06 -35.18
N VAL A 164 24.03 -38.91 -34.84
CA VAL A 164 24.89 -38.15 -35.75
C VAL A 164 26.29 -38.74 -35.87
N THR A 165 26.95 -39.16 -34.77
CA THR A 165 28.31 -39.73 -34.86
C THR A 165 28.36 -41.20 -35.20
N ASN A 166 27.59 -42.03 -34.49
CA ASN A 166 27.78 -43.48 -34.55
C ASN A 166 26.95 -44.09 -35.69
N ARG A 167 25.79 -43.49 -35.98
CA ARG A 167 24.90 -43.93 -37.07
C ARG A 167 25.02 -43.10 -38.35
N ASN A 168 25.85 -42.04 -38.36
CA ASN A 168 26.05 -41.13 -39.49
C ASN A 168 24.73 -40.60 -40.09
N LYS A 169 23.69 -40.42 -39.26
CA LYS A 169 22.41 -39.84 -39.70
C LYS A 169 22.63 -38.35 -39.94
N LYS A 170 22.29 -37.87 -41.13
CA LYS A 170 22.33 -36.42 -41.44
C LYS A 170 21.35 -35.67 -40.55
N ALA A 171 21.78 -34.54 -39.99
CA ALA A 171 20.93 -33.66 -39.22
C ALA A 171 19.77 -33.16 -40.10
N ASP A 172 18.56 -33.60 -39.78
CA ASP A 172 17.32 -33.17 -40.42
C ASP A 172 16.56 -32.19 -39.51
N VAL A 173 15.47 -31.63 -40.02
CA VAL A 173 14.62 -30.70 -39.25
C VAL A 173 14.12 -31.33 -37.94
N PHE A 174 13.88 -32.64 -37.93
CA PHE A 174 13.39 -33.35 -36.75
C PHE A 174 14.43 -33.37 -35.62
N LEU A 175 15.69 -33.70 -35.95
CA LEU A 175 16.77 -33.71 -34.95
C LEU A 175 17.02 -32.31 -34.38
N TYR A 176 17.01 -31.26 -35.21
CA TYR A 176 17.11 -29.88 -34.72
C TYR A 176 15.91 -29.50 -33.83
N ASN A 177 14.68 -29.82 -34.23
CA ASN A 177 13.50 -29.53 -33.41
C ASN A 177 13.58 -30.21 -32.05
N CYS A 178 14.02 -31.46 -31.97
CA CYS A 178 14.21 -32.15 -30.68
C CYS A 178 15.30 -31.47 -29.82
N LEU A 179 16.42 -31.03 -30.40
CA LEU A 179 17.42 -30.26 -29.67
C LEU A 179 16.90 -28.90 -29.19
N ILE A 180 16.14 -28.19 -30.03
CA ILE A 180 15.50 -26.92 -29.64
C ILE A 180 14.51 -27.17 -28.50
N GLN A 181 13.62 -28.17 -28.62
CA GLN A 181 12.68 -28.52 -27.54
C GLN A 181 13.36 -28.95 -26.25
N ALA A 182 14.51 -29.64 -26.33
CA ALA A 182 15.29 -29.96 -25.12
C ALA A 182 15.68 -28.68 -24.36
N ASN A 183 15.99 -27.58 -25.06
CA ASN A 183 16.31 -26.30 -24.43
C ASN A 183 15.15 -25.63 -23.68
N CYS A 184 13.94 -26.22 -23.65
CA CYS A 184 12.89 -25.82 -22.71
C CYS A 184 13.22 -26.18 -21.26
N ASP A 185 14.27 -26.97 -20.99
CA ASP A 185 14.72 -27.29 -19.64
C ASP A 185 15.13 -26.03 -18.86
N PRO A 186 14.60 -25.79 -17.64
CA PRO A 186 14.89 -24.57 -16.88
C PRO A 186 16.35 -24.42 -16.43
N GLU A 187 17.08 -25.52 -16.24
CA GLU A 187 18.43 -25.51 -15.67
C GLU A 187 19.51 -25.55 -16.76
N PHE A 188 19.29 -26.35 -17.82
CA PHE A 188 20.30 -26.61 -18.85
C PHE A 188 19.98 -25.98 -20.22
N GLY A 189 18.76 -25.49 -20.42
CA GLY A 189 18.35 -24.82 -21.65
C GLY A 189 18.98 -23.43 -21.82
N SER A 190 19.01 -22.91 -23.05
CA SER A 190 19.52 -21.58 -23.33
C SER A 190 18.98 -21.01 -24.65
N ALA A 191 18.59 -19.73 -24.64
CA ALA A 191 18.20 -19.00 -25.84
C ALA A 191 19.35 -18.82 -26.84
N GLU A 192 20.57 -18.55 -26.34
CA GLU A 192 21.78 -18.42 -27.15
C GLU A 192 22.06 -19.69 -27.96
N ALA A 193 21.94 -20.86 -27.31
CA ALA A 193 22.12 -22.15 -27.97
C ALA A 193 21.09 -22.39 -29.08
N VAL A 194 19.84 -21.95 -28.87
CA VAL A 194 18.80 -22.02 -29.90
C VAL A 194 19.09 -21.06 -31.06
N GLY A 195 19.57 -19.85 -30.79
CA GLY A 195 20.02 -18.90 -31.81
C GLY A 195 21.12 -19.49 -32.70
N ASP A 196 22.15 -20.06 -32.07
CA ASP A 196 23.24 -20.77 -32.73
C ASP A 196 22.72 -21.93 -33.62
N MET A 197 21.78 -22.74 -33.11
CA MET A 197 21.20 -23.85 -33.86
C MET A 197 20.43 -23.36 -35.10
N LEU A 198 19.73 -22.24 -35.01
CA LEU A 198 19.03 -21.65 -36.16
C LEU A 198 20.00 -21.13 -37.22
N GLU A 199 21.09 -20.49 -36.81
CA GLU A 199 22.16 -20.09 -37.74
C GLU A 199 22.83 -21.30 -38.39
N GLU A 200 23.02 -22.38 -37.63
CA GLU A 200 23.54 -23.62 -38.17
C GLU A 200 22.60 -24.23 -39.22
N MET A 201 21.30 -24.30 -38.95
CA MET A 201 20.28 -24.76 -39.89
C MET A 201 20.34 -23.96 -41.21
N GLU A 202 20.44 -22.63 -41.13
CA GLU A 202 20.61 -21.76 -42.31
C GLU A 202 21.92 -22.07 -43.06
N SER A 203 23.04 -22.21 -42.35
CA SER A 203 24.36 -22.50 -42.94
C SER A 203 24.43 -23.88 -43.61
N THR A 204 23.64 -24.83 -43.10
CA THR A 204 23.57 -26.22 -43.57
C THR A 204 22.47 -26.45 -44.60
N ARG A 205 21.76 -25.38 -45.00
CA ARG A 205 20.62 -25.40 -45.95
C ARG A 205 19.47 -26.29 -45.49
N VAL A 206 19.29 -26.47 -44.19
CA VAL A 206 18.11 -27.11 -43.59
C VAL A 206 17.11 -26.01 -43.27
N LEU A 207 15.98 -25.97 -43.98
CA LEU A 207 14.99 -24.90 -43.81
C LEU A 207 14.19 -25.09 -42.51
N PRO A 208 14.22 -24.11 -41.58
CA PRO A 208 13.36 -24.14 -40.40
C PRO A 208 11.88 -24.14 -40.80
N THR A 209 11.09 -24.95 -40.10
CA THR A 209 9.64 -25.04 -40.32
C THR A 209 8.87 -24.19 -39.33
N ALA A 210 7.57 -23.99 -39.54
CA ALA A 210 6.71 -23.35 -38.54
C ALA A 210 6.75 -24.07 -37.17
N ALA A 211 6.92 -25.40 -37.16
CA ALA A 211 7.07 -26.18 -35.93
C ALA A 211 8.41 -25.90 -35.22
N THR A 212 9.46 -25.61 -35.99
CA THR A 212 10.78 -25.20 -35.46
C THR A 212 10.63 -23.88 -34.70
N TYR A 213 10.07 -22.85 -35.34
CA TYR A 213 9.87 -21.55 -34.69
C TYR A 213 8.87 -21.61 -33.53
N GLN A 214 7.83 -22.45 -33.61
CA GLN A 214 6.94 -22.72 -32.48
C GLN A 214 7.71 -23.26 -31.26
N SER A 215 8.64 -24.21 -31.49
CA SER A 215 9.50 -24.74 -30.41
C SER A 215 10.45 -23.68 -29.87
N VAL A 216 10.97 -22.80 -30.74
CA VAL A 216 11.79 -21.64 -30.33
C VAL A 216 11.00 -20.73 -29.40
N LEU A 217 9.74 -20.39 -29.73
CA LEU A 217 8.89 -19.55 -28.87
C LEU A 217 8.67 -20.17 -27.49
N GLU A 218 8.48 -21.49 -27.42
CA GLU A 218 8.33 -22.24 -26.16
C GLU A 218 9.61 -22.17 -25.30
N VAL A 219 10.79 -22.33 -25.93
CA VAL A 219 12.08 -22.15 -25.24
C VAL A 219 12.20 -20.72 -24.71
N LEU A 220 11.87 -19.72 -25.54
CA LEU A 220 12.01 -18.31 -25.18
C LEU A 220 11.05 -17.85 -24.08
N ALA A 221 9.96 -18.57 -23.86
CA ALA A 221 9.10 -18.37 -22.68
C ALA A 221 9.80 -18.78 -21.38
N VAL A 222 10.73 -19.75 -21.43
CA VAL A 222 11.52 -20.23 -20.27
C VAL A 222 12.84 -19.46 -20.15
N HIS A 223 13.48 -19.15 -21.27
CA HIS A 223 14.77 -18.46 -21.37
C HIS A 223 14.62 -17.18 -22.20
N PRO A 224 14.37 -16.02 -21.57
CA PRO A 224 13.99 -14.80 -22.29
C PRO A 224 15.09 -14.28 -23.23
N ASP A 225 14.73 -14.09 -24.49
CA ASP A 225 15.48 -13.31 -25.49
C ASP A 225 14.47 -12.66 -26.45
N TYR A 226 14.24 -11.37 -26.27
CA TYR A 226 13.25 -10.61 -27.03
C TYR A 226 13.63 -10.46 -28.51
N VAL A 227 14.93 -10.38 -28.81
CA VAL A 227 15.42 -10.19 -30.18
C VAL A 227 15.18 -11.47 -30.97
N LEU A 228 15.55 -12.62 -30.39
CA LEU A 228 15.33 -13.91 -31.02
C LEU A 228 13.84 -14.21 -31.17
N ARG A 229 13.01 -13.83 -30.17
CA ARG A 229 11.55 -14.01 -30.23
C ARG A 229 10.96 -13.24 -31.41
N ASN A 230 11.26 -11.95 -31.54
CA ASN A 230 10.69 -11.12 -32.60
C ASN A 230 11.15 -11.61 -33.98
N ARG A 231 12.44 -11.98 -34.13
CA ARG A 231 12.95 -12.61 -35.36
C ARG A 231 12.20 -13.91 -35.69
N ALA A 232 11.88 -14.73 -34.69
CA ALA A 232 11.12 -15.96 -34.90
C ALA A 232 9.67 -15.68 -35.34
N ILE A 233 9.01 -14.68 -34.75
CA ILE A 233 7.66 -14.23 -35.14
C ILE A 233 7.66 -13.74 -36.59
N ASP A 234 8.58 -12.85 -36.97
CA ASP A 234 8.70 -12.32 -38.33
C ASP A 234 8.89 -13.43 -39.37
N LYS A 235 9.72 -14.44 -39.02
CA LYS A 235 9.94 -15.61 -39.88
C LYS A 235 8.69 -16.47 -40.02
N MET A 236 7.91 -16.66 -38.96
CA MET A 236 6.63 -17.38 -39.01
C MET A 236 5.59 -16.66 -39.88
N GLU A 237 5.53 -15.33 -39.77
CA GLU A 237 4.67 -14.50 -40.62
C GLU A 237 5.08 -14.57 -42.09
N ALA A 238 6.38 -14.54 -42.39
CA ALA A 238 6.90 -14.73 -43.75
C ALA A 238 6.58 -16.13 -44.33
N ILE A 239 6.46 -17.15 -43.47
CA ILE A 239 6.02 -18.52 -43.84
C ILE A 239 4.49 -18.60 -44.01
N TRP A 240 3.74 -17.51 -43.74
CA TRP A 240 2.27 -17.44 -43.74
C TRP A 240 1.63 -18.46 -42.79
N LYS A 241 2.30 -18.77 -41.67
CA LYS A 241 1.79 -19.64 -40.63
C LYS A 241 1.88 -18.94 -39.27
N PRO A 242 0.77 -18.36 -38.76
CA PRO A 242 0.79 -17.63 -37.51
C PRO A 242 1.11 -18.56 -36.32
N PRO A 243 1.61 -18.00 -35.19
CA PRO A 243 1.81 -18.76 -33.97
C PRO A 243 0.55 -19.50 -33.52
N THR A 244 0.73 -20.73 -33.06
CA THR A 244 -0.36 -21.52 -32.48
C THR A 244 -0.84 -20.91 -31.17
N ILE A 245 -1.95 -21.40 -30.58
CA ILE A 245 -2.41 -20.94 -29.26
C ILE A 245 -1.29 -21.08 -28.21
N ASN A 246 -0.62 -22.23 -28.17
CA ASN A 246 0.52 -22.45 -27.28
C ASN A 246 1.68 -21.49 -27.57
N GLY A 247 1.93 -21.19 -28.85
CA GLY A 247 2.94 -20.22 -29.27
C GLY A 247 2.60 -18.81 -28.81
N ARG A 248 1.32 -18.42 -28.89
CA ARG A 248 0.84 -17.14 -28.38
C ARG A 248 0.98 -17.07 -26.86
N VAL A 249 0.60 -18.12 -26.12
CA VAL A 249 0.82 -18.20 -24.68
C VAL A 249 2.31 -18.04 -24.34
N ALA A 250 3.20 -18.70 -25.08
CA ALA A 250 4.65 -18.58 -24.90
C ALA A 250 5.14 -17.14 -25.18
N ILE A 251 4.64 -16.50 -26.24
CA ILE A 251 4.89 -15.09 -26.52
C ILE A 251 4.39 -14.21 -25.37
N THR A 252 3.16 -14.43 -24.87
CA THR A 252 2.60 -13.67 -23.74
C THR A 252 3.50 -13.74 -22.51
N VAL A 253 3.98 -14.94 -22.14
CA VAL A 253 4.92 -15.10 -21.02
C VAL A 253 6.22 -14.35 -21.29
N GLY A 254 6.77 -14.45 -22.50
CA GLY A 254 7.95 -13.69 -22.90
C GLY A 254 7.75 -12.17 -22.76
N LEU A 255 6.60 -11.65 -23.19
CA LEU A 255 6.26 -10.22 -23.07
C LEU A 255 6.20 -9.77 -21.61
N ILE A 256 5.60 -10.58 -20.72
CA ILE A 256 5.56 -10.30 -19.28
C ILE A 256 6.98 -10.22 -18.71
N ARG A 257 7.85 -11.16 -19.08
CA ARG A 257 9.23 -11.23 -18.58
C ARG A 257 10.11 -10.08 -19.10
N ASP A 258 9.83 -9.58 -20.29
CA ASP A 258 10.51 -8.42 -20.87
C ASP A 258 9.99 -7.08 -20.32
N GLY A 259 8.95 -7.09 -19.50
CA GLY A 259 8.31 -5.87 -18.99
C GLY A 259 7.39 -5.17 -20.01
N GLN A 260 7.09 -5.81 -21.14
CA GLN A 260 6.17 -5.30 -22.16
C GLN A 260 4.71 -5.60 -21.78
N TYR A 261 4.27 -5.04 -20.65
CA TYR A 261 3.01 -5.38 -19.98
C TYR A 261 1.76 -5.05 -20.81
N GLU A 262 1.74 -3.93 -21.52
CA GLU A 262 0.62 -3.55 -22.38
C GLU A 262 0.41 -4.58 -23.50
N MET A 263 1.48 -4.94 -24.20
CA MET A 263 1.45 -5.96 -25.24
C MET A 263 1.06 -7.33 -24.67
N ALA A 264 1.48 -7.64 -23.44
CA ALA A 264 1.07 -8.87 -22.77
C ALA A 264 -0.44 -8.88 -22.48
N LEU A 265 -1.02 -7.77 -22.01
CA LEU A 265 -2.46 -7.64 -21.76
C LEU A 265 -3.26 -7.75 -23.06
N GLU A 266 -2.83 -7.09 -24.13
CA GLU A 266 -3.45 -7.23 -25.46
C GLU A 266 -3.42 -8.69 -25.94
N SER A 267 -2.30 -9.38 -25.70
CA SER A 267 -2.15 -10.80 -26.03
C SER A 267 -3.12 -11.68 -25.23
N LEU A 268 -3.27 -11.43 -23.93
CA LEU A 268 -4.24 -12.13 -23.08
C LEU A 268 -5.68 -11.88 -23.53
N GLU A 269 -6.02 -10.62 -23.85
CA GLU A 269 -7.35 -10.25 -24.34
C GLU A 269 -7.64 -10.91 -25.71
N TYR A 270 -6.65 -10.97 -26.60
CA TYR A 270 -6.74 -11.70 -27.86
C TYR A 270 -7.02 -13.19 -27.63
N LEU A 271 -6.29 -13.85 -26.72
CA LEU A 271 -6.54 -15.25 -26.39
C LEU A 271 -7.96 -15.47 -25.86
N TYR A 272 -8.44 -14.56 -25.01
CA TYR A 272 -9.78 -14.62 -24.44
C TYR A 272 -10.88 -14.42 -25.48
N LYS A 273 -10.79 -13.36 -26.31
CA LYS A 273 -11.78 -13.05 -27.36
C LYS A 273 -11.93 -14.16 -28.40
N ASN A 274 -10.85 -14.90 -28.66
CA ASN A 274 -10.86 -16.01 -29.61
C ASN A 274 -11.28 -17.35 -28.97
N GLY A 275 -11.70 -17.36 -27.69
CA GLY A 275 -12.15 -18.57 -27.01
C GLY A 275 -11.04 -19.61 -26.82
N ALA A 276 -9.77 -19.18 -26.78
CA ALA A 276 -8.65 -20.09 -26.59
C ALA A 276 -8.66 -20.66 -25.16
N PRO A 277 -8.30 -21.94 -24.96
CA PRO A 277 -8.14 -22.50 -23.63
C PRO A 277 -6.88 -21.90 -22.97
N ILE A 278 -7.07 -20.84 -22.18
CA ILE A 278 -5.98 -20.18 -21.47
C ILE A 278 -5.59 -21.02 -20.25
N PRO A 279 -4.31 -21.40 -20.09
CA PRO A 279 -3.86 -22.16 -18.93
C PRO A 279 -4.04 -21.39 -17.61
N HIS A 280 -4.41 -22.09 -16.54
CA HIS A 280 -4.67 -21.47 -15.23
C HIS A 280 -3.45 -20.70 -14.71
N TRP A 281 -2.27 -21.27 -14.91
CA TRP A 281 -0.99 -20.70 -14.47
C TRP A 281 -0.65 -19.39 -15.20
N LEU A 282 -1.16 -19.16 -16.43
CA LEU A 282 -0.89 -17.92 -17.15
C LEU A 282 -1.59 -16.76 -16.43
N TYR A 283 -2.85 -16.94 -16.04
CA TYR A 283 -3.57 -15.97 -15.20
C TYR A 283 -2.83 -15.72 -13.88
N ASP A 284 -2.29 -16.78 -13.25
CA ASP A 284 -1.54 -16.62 -12.00
C ASP A 284 -0.29 -15.75 -12.21
N ILE A 285 0.46 -15.96 -13.30
CA ILE A 285 1.61 -15.10 -13.63
C ILE A 285 1.16 -13.64 -13.73
N PHE A 286 0.11 -13.33 -14.50
CA PHE A 286 -0.41 -11.97 -14.59
C PHE A 286 -0.79 -11.39 -13.23
N ILE A 287 -1.52 -12.15 -12.40
CA ILE A 287 -2.00 -11.66 -11.10
C ILE A 287 -0.81 -11.39 -10.16
N TYR A 288 0.18 -12.28 -10.11
CA TYR A 288 1.38 -12.05 -9.32
C TYR A 288 2.19 -10.86 -9.85
N THR A 289 2.43 -10.77 -11.16
CA THR A 289 3.25 -9.69 -11.72
C THR A 289 2.59 -8.32 -11.60
N PHE A 290 1.32 -8.18 -11.95
CA PHE A 290 0.60 -6.90 -11.87
C PHE A 290 0.34 -6.49 -10.43
N GLY A 291 0.07 -7.45 -9.54
CA GLY A 291 -0.02 -7.19 -8.11
C GLY A 291 1.28 -6.59 -7.55
N ALA A 292 2.43 -7.14 -7.93
CA ALA A 292 3.73 -6.66 -7.46
C ALA A 292 4.11 -5.28 -8.02
N LEU A 293 3.54 -4.91 -9.17
CA LEU A 293 3.72 -3.59 -9.79
C LEU A 293 2.79 -2.52 -9.20
N GLY A 294 1.84 -2.88 -8.34
CA GLY A 294 0.81 -1.96 -7.84
C GLY A 294 -0.34 -1.69 -8.83
N ALA A 295 -0.42 -2.44 -9.93
CA ALA A 295 -1.47 -2.32 -10.94
C ALA A 295 -2.73 -3.08 -10.49
N HIS A 296 -3.36 -2.58 -9.42
CA HIS A 296 -4.39 -3.32 -8.69
C HIS A 296 -5.72 -3.45 -9.44
N GLU A 297 -6.09 -2.46 -10.23
CA GLU A 297 -7.32 -2.50 -11.04
C GLU A 297 -7.24 -3.63 -12.08
N GLU A 298 -6.14 -3.69 -12.83
CA GLU A 298 -5.86 -4.75 -13.81
C GLU A 298 -5.79 -6.11 -13.12
N THR A 299 -5.10 -6.19 -11.98
CA THR A 299 -5.00 -7.41 -11.18
C THR A 299 -6.38 -7.95 -10.79
N LEU A 300 -7.28 -7.07 -10.33
CA LEU A 300 -8.65 -7.44 -9.96
C LEU A 300 -9.48 -7.85 -11.20
N MET A 301 -9.34 -7.16 -12.32
CA MET A 301 -10.02 -7.53 -13.57
C MET A 301 -9.59 -8.92 -14.06
N ILE A 302 -8.29 -9.20 -14.05
CA ILE A 302 -7.73 -10.49 -14.48
C ILE A 302 -8.19 -11.62 -13.54
N LEU A 303 -8.25 -11.38 -12.23
CA LEU A 303 -8.81 -12.33 -11.26
C LEU A 303 -10.28 -12.65 -11.56
N GLN A 304 -11.10 -11.64 -11.81
CA GLN A 304 -12.52 -11.83 -12.16
C GLN A 304 -12.69 -12.57 -13.48
N GLN A 305 -11.82 -12.30 -14.46
CA GLN A 305 -11.81 -13.04 -15.72
C GLN A 305 -11.43 -14.50 -15.52
N LYS A 306 -10.39 -14.79 -14.72
CA LYS A 306 -9.97 -16.15 -14.36
C LYS A 306 -11.16 -16.95 -13.81
N GLU A 307 -11.89 -16.42 -12.84
CA GLU A 307 -13.04 -17.10 -12.23
C GLU A 307 -14.22 -17.32 -13.19
N ARG A 308 -14.41 -16.46 -14.18
CA ARG A 308 -15.48 -16.64 -15.19
C ARG A 308 -15.12 -17.72 -16.21
N CYS A 309 -13.84 -17.85 -16.54
CA CYS A 309 -13.37 -18.78 -17.55
C CYS A 309 -13.08 -20.18 -16.99
N ILE A 310 -12.71 -20.26 -15.71
CA ILE A 310 -12.16 -21.45 -15.10
C ILE A 310 -13.06 -21.87 -13.95
N ASP A 311 -13.65 -23.05 -14.08
CA ASP A 311 -14.46 -23.70 -13.04
C ASP A 311 -13.57 -24.38 -11.98
N ALA A 312 -12.59 -23.62 -11.48
CA ALA A 312 -11.71 -24.03 -10.39
C ALA A 312 -11.39 -22.80 -9.53
N PRO A 313 -11.52 -22.91 -8.20
CA PRO A 313 -11.24 -21.79 -7.32
C PRO A 313 -9.76 -21.39 -7.40
N PRO A 314 -9.45 -20.09 -7.29
CA PRO A 314 -8.07 -19.64 -7.15
C PRO A 314 -7.38 -20.32 -5.95
N THR A 315 -6.07 -20.53 -6.08
CA THR A 315 -5.30 -21.22 -5.03
C THR A 315 -5.25 -20.40 -3.74
N HIS A 316 -5.15 -21.07 -2.60
CA HIS A 316 -5.06 -20.42 -1.29
C HIS A 316 -3.92 -19.39 -1.23
N ASN A 317 -2.75 -19.71 -1.79
CA ASN A 317 -1.60 -18.80 -1.84
C ASN A 317 -1.89 -17.52 -2.63
N LEU A 318 -2.66 -17.62 -3.71
CA LEU A 318 -3.03 -16.46 -4.52
C LEU A 318 -3.97 -15.53 -3.75
N TRP A 319 -4.92 -16.07 -2.98
CA TRP A 319 -5.80 -15.26 -2.14
C TRP A 319 -5.04 -14.50 -1.06
N HIS A 320 -4.12 -15.16 -0.35
CA HIS A 320 -3.26 -14.50 0.64
C HIS A 320 -2.42 -13.40 0.01
N TYR A 321 -1.78 -13.70 -1.11
CA TYR A 321 -0.98 -12.72 -1.85
C TYR A 321 -1.81 -11.49 -2.21
N LEU A 322 -3.00 -11.68 -2.78
CA LEU A 322 -3.87 -10.57 -3.17
C LEU A 322 -4.36 -9.76 -1.99
N LEU A 323 -4.73 -10.42 -0.89
CA LEU A 323 -5.17 -9.71 0.31
C LEU A 323 -4.04 -8.90 0.93
N ASP A 324 -2.83 -9.46 0.98
CA ASP A 324 -1.65 -8.77 1.51
C ASP A 324 -1.29 -7.54 0.66
N VAL A 325 -1.16 -7.72 -0.66
CA VAL A 325 -0.81 -6.63 -1.59
C VAL A 325 -1.89 -5.54 -1.60
N PHE A 326 -3.17 -5.91 -1.78
CA PHE A 326 -4.25 -4.91 -1.83
C PHE A 326 -4.43 -4.17 -0.50
N SER A 327 -4.31 -4.86 0.63
CA SER A 327 -4.46 -4.20 1.94
C SER A 327 -3.27 -3.28 2.25
N LYS A 328 -2.04 -3.70 1.91
CA LYS A 328 -0.83 -2.88 2.08
C LYS A 328 -0.90 -1.59 1.28
N ASP A 329 -1.34 -1.66 0.03
CA ASP A 329 -1.44 -0.51 -0.87
C ASP A 329 -2.78 0.24 -0.74
N SER A 330 -3.59 -0.11 0.27
CA SER A 330 -4.89 0.52 0.57
C SER A 330 -5.91 0.49 -0.59
N PHE A 331 -5.86 -0.54 -1.44
CA PHE A 331 -6.83 -0.72 -2.52
C PHE A 331 -8.12 -1.36 -2.01
N TYR A 332 -9.12 -0.52 -1.70
CA TYR A 332 -10.37 -0.93 -1.04
C TYR A 332 -11.20 -1.93 -1.85
N GLU A 333 -11.50 -1.65 -3.11
CA GLU A 333 -12.38 -2.52 -3.92
C GLU A 333 -11.82 -3.95 -4.07
N GLY A 334 -10.52 -4.07 -4.31
CA GLY A 334 -9.84 -5.36 -4.38
C GLY A 334 -9.80 -6.06 -3.03
N THR A 335 -9.41 -5.35 -1.96
CA THR A 335 -9.36 -5.89 -0.59
C THR A 335 -10.73 -6.41 -0.16
N ARG A 336 -11.80 -5.63 -0.39
CA ARG A 336 -13.18 -6.01 -0.08
C ARG A 336 -13.65 -7.23 -0.86
N THR A 337 -13.36 -7.26 -2.15
CA THR A 337 -13.72 -8.39 -3.02
C THR A 337 -13.02 -9.67 -2.57
N VAL A 338 -11.72 -9.59 -2.29
CA VAL A 338 -10.91 -10.72 -1.82
C VAL A 338 -11.37 -11.15 -0.43
N TRP A 339 -11.56 -10.21 0.51
CA TRP A 339 -12.02 -10.47 1.88
C TRP A 339 -13.36 -11.22 1.88
N ASN A 340 -14.35 -10.71 1.15
CA ASN A 340 -15.67 -11.33 1.06
C ASN A 340 -15.63 -12.73 0.43
N ARG A 341 -14.67 -13.02 -0.45
CA ARG A 341 -14.53 -14.36 -1.05
C ARG A 341 -13.77 -15.32 -0.15
N MET A 342 -12.76 -14.82 0.54
CA MET A 342 -11.82 -15.58 1.36
C MET A 342 -12.41 -15.93 2.73
N VAL A 343 -13.04 -14.95 3.40
CA VAL A 343 -13.47 -15.03 4.79
C VAL A 343 -14.93 -15.49 4.91
N MET A 344 -15.86 -14.96 4.10
CA MET A 344 -17.28 -15.42 4.17
C MET A 344 -17.45 -16.89 3.77
N GLN A 345 -16.51 -17.44 2.99
CA GLN A 345 -16.56 -18.85 2.60
C GLN A 345 -15.82 -19.77 3.59
N GLY A 346 -15.23 -19.22 4.67
CA GLY A 346 -14.50 -19.98 5.69
C GLY A 346 -13.22 -20.65 5.20
N LYS A 347 -12.65 -20.16 4.09
CA LYS A 347 -11.58 -20.88 3.36
C LYS A 347 -10.17 -20.49 3.77
N ALA A 348 -9.97 -19.33 4.41
CA ALA A 348 -8.63 -18.90 4.81
C ALA A 348 -8.63 -17.83 5.91
N VAL A 349 -7.53 -17.78 6.64
CA VAL A 349 -7.31 -16.89 7.79
C VAL A 349 -6.25 -15.85 7.46
N ALA A 350 -6.60 -14.56 7.47
CA ALA A 350 -5.64 -13.50 7.21
C ALA A 350 -4.53 -13.48 8.27
N SER A 351 -3.31 -13.09 7.87
CA SER A 351 -2.21 -12.85 8.81
C SER A 351 -2.52 -11.64 9.72
N ASP A 352 -1.88 -11.53 10.88
CA ASP A 352 -2.14 -10.42 11.82
C ASP A 352 -1.83 -9.06 11.19
N GLY A 353 -0.72 -8.94 10.47
CA GLY A 353 -0.36 -7.70 9.77
C GLY A 353 -1.38 -7.33 8.68
N THR A 354 -1.79 -8.32 7.89
CA THR A 354 -2.82 -8.14 6.87
C THR A 354 -4.17 -7.75 7.50
N ALA A 355 -4.56 -8.38 8.61
CA ALA A 355 -5.79 -8.09 9.33
C ALA A 355 -5.84 -6.64 9.83
N VAL A 356 -4.73 -6.14 10.42
CA VAL A 356 -4.64 -4.73 10.85
C VAL A 356 -4.74 -3.78 9.66
N ASN A 357 -4.09 -4.08 8.53
CA ASN A 357 -4.22 -3.26 7.31
C ASN A 357 -5.66 -3.22 6.80
N VAL A 358 -6.33 -4.38 6.75
CA VAL A 358 -7.74 -4.48 6.35
C VAL A 358 -8.63 -3.70 7.31
N LEU A 359 -8.40 -3.78 8.62
CA LEU A 359 -9.16 -3.04 9.63
C LEU A 359 -9.02 -1.52 9.47
N ASN A 360 -7.79 -1.04 9.26
CA ASN A 360 -7.54 0.38 9.00
C ASN A 360 -8.21 0.85 7.71
N LEU A 361 -8.18 0.01 6.66
CA LEU A 361 -8.84 0.30 5.40
C LEU A 361 -10.37 0.33 5.56
N ALA A 362 -10.93 -0.60 6.33
CA ALA A 362 -12.35 -0.62 6.68
C ALA A 362 -12.75 0.65 7.43
N SER A 363 -11.92 1.16 8.36
CA SER A 363 -12.18 2.43 9.05
C SER A 363 -12.26 3.62 8.10
N ARG A 364 -11.26 3.78 7.22
CA ARG A 364 -11.22 4.89 6.25
C ARG A 364 -12.43 4.92 5.31
N HIS A 365 -13.01 3.77 5.02
CA HIS A 365 -14.17 3.63 4.13
C HIS A 365 -15.49 3.42 4.89
N ASN A 366 -15.47 3.47 6.22
CA ASN A 366 -16.62 3.21 7.08
C ASN A 366 -17.35 1.88 6.76
N ASP A 367 -16.61 0.78 6.53
CA ASP A 367 -17.17 -0.56 6.32
C ASP A 367 -17.20 -1.35 7.65
N ALA A 368 -18.26 -1.13 8.44
CA ALA A 368 -18.46 -1.77 9.74
C ALA A 368 -18.55 -3.30 9.67
N ASN A 369 -19.09 -3.84 8.57
CA ASN A 369 -19.22 -5.29 8.39
C ASN A 369 -17.84 -5.93 8.26
N MET A 370 -16.96 -5.34 7.44
CA MET A 370 -15.60 -5.83 7.27
C MET A 370 -14.81 -5.72 8.57
N ALA A 371 -14.86 -4.57 9.25
CA ALA A 371 -14.15 -4.37 10.51
C ALA A 371 -14.57 -5.37 11.60
N THR A 372 -15.88 -5.60 11.75
CA THR A 372 -16.40 -6.58 12.73
C THR A 372 -15.91 -7.99 12.42
N GLN A 373 -15.88 -8.39 11.15
CA GLN A 373 -15.38 -9.71 10.75
C GLN A 373 -13.88 -9.87 11.02
N VAL A 374 -13.08 -8.83 10.76
CA VAL A 374 -11.64 -8.85 11.06
C VAL A 374 -11.42 -9.07 12.56
N ILE A 375 -12.14 -8.33 13.40
CA ILE A 375 -12.02 -8.44 14.86
C ILE A 375 -12.48 -9.82 15.35
N GLN A 376 -13.60 -10.34 14.85
CA GLN A 376 -14.05 -11.69 15.17
C GLN A 376 -12.98 -12.73 14.81
N GLN A 377 -12.40 -12.63 13.61
CA GLN A 377 -11.32 -13.54 13.20
C GLN A 377 -10.09 -13.45 14.11
N LEU A 378 -9.71 -12.26 14.56
CA LEU A 378 -8.60 -12.08 15.51
C LEU A 378 -8.92 -12.69 16.88
N LEU A 379 -10.15 -12.50 17.37
CA LEU A 379 -10.62 -13.05 18.64
C LEU A 379 -10.70 -14.58 18.61
N ASP A 380 -11.22 -15.16 17.52
CA ASP A 380 -11.33 -16.62 17.34
C ASP A 380 -9.96 -17.31 17.36
N ARG A 381 -8.91 -16.59 16.96
CA ARG A 381 -7.51 -17.04 17.01
C ARG A 381 -6.85 -16.85 18.38
N GLY A 382 -7.56 -16.24 19.33
CA GLY A 382 -7.04 -15.91 20.65
C GLY A 382 -6.06 -14.73 20.66
N VAL A 383 -6.07 -13.88 19.63
CA VAL A 383 -5.24 -12.67 19.60
C VAL A 383 -5.76 -11.68 20.65
N LYS A 384 -4.87 -11.18 21.49
CA LYS A 384 -5.20 -10.11 22.45
C LYS A 384 -5.28 -8.79 21.69
N LEU A 385 -6.48 -8.20 21.64
CA LEU A 385 -6.68 -6.91 20.99
C LEU A 385 -5.85 -5.81 21.68
N GLY A 386 -5.15 -5.04 20.84
CA GLY A 386 -4.36 -3.85 21.22
C GLY A 386 -5.05 -2.55 20.83
N MET A 387 -4.48 -1.40 21.21
CA MET A 387 -5.02 -0.07 20.88
C MET A 387 -5.29 0.11 19.37
N HIS A 388 -4.35 -0.31 18.51
CA HIS A 388 -4.47 -0.25 17.05
C HIS A 388 -5.61 -1.10 16.46
N HIS A 389 -6.25 -1.97 17.26
CA HIS A 389 -7.48 -2.67 16.86
C HIS A 389 -8.73 -1.92 17.31
N PHE A 390 -8.68 -1.26 18.47
CA PHE A 390 -9.83 -0.55 19.03
C PHE A 390 -10.04 0.82 18.41
N GLU A 391 -8.98 1.56 18.09
CA GLU A 391 -9.09 2.91 17.50
C GLU A 391 -9.84 2.91 16.16
N PRO A 392 -9.53 2.04 15.18
CA PRO A 392 -10.31 1.97 13.94
C PRO A 392 -11.78 1.60 14.17
N LEU A 393 -12.08 0.76 15.18
CA LEU A 393 -13.47 0.43 15.51
C LEU A 393 -14.23 1.62 16.09
N LEU A 394 -13.58 2.42 16.94
CA LEU A 394 -14.18 3.62 17.50
C LEU A 394 -14.48 4.66 16.42
N GLU A 395 -13.59 4.82 15.44
CA GLU A 395 -13.82 5.67 14.27
C GLU A 395 -15.07 5.24 13.49
N ILE A 396 -15.20 3.96 13.14
CA ILE A 396 -16.37 3.42 12.42
C ILE A 396 -17.66 3.60 13.23
N GLN A 397 -17.67 3.15 14.48
CA GLN A 397 -18.85 3.23 15.35
C GLN A 397 -19.30 4.67 15.58
N SER A 398 -18.35 5.62 15.56
CA SER A 398 -18.67 7.03 15.66
C SER A 398 -19.34 7.60 14.39
N ALA A 399 -18.95 7.11 13.21
CA ALA A 399 -19.54 7.52 11.94
C ALA A 399 -20.95 6.95 11.73
N ASP A 400 -21.20 5.71 12.17
CA ASP A 400 -22.51 5.02 12.05
C ASP A 400 -23.57 5.48 13.07
N GLN A 401 -23.23 6.46 13.89
CA GLN A 401 -24.07 6.98 14.98
C GLN A 401 -24.37 5.99 16.12
N GLU A 402 -23.61 4.90 16.22
CA GLU A 402 -23.83 3.83 17.20
C GLU A 402 -23.09 4.10 18.53
N ILE A 403 -23.49 5.16 19.24
CA ILE A 403 -22.80 5.63 20.44
C ILE A 403 -22.71 4.57 21.56
N GLN A 404 -23.74 3.73 21.72
CA GLN A 404 -23.73 2.66 22.72
C GLN A 404 -22.60 1.68 22.47
N GLN A 405 -22.37 1.32 21.20
CA GLN A 405 -21.28 0.41 20.84
C GLN A 405 -19.93 1.09 21.05
N ALA A 406 -19.77 2.35 20.63
CA ALA A 406 -18.54 3.12 20.85
C ALA A 406 -18.16 3.20 22.35
N LEU A 407 -19.10 3.55 23.23
CA LEU A 407 -18.86 3.59 24.68
C LEU A 407 -18.55 2.20 25.25
N SER A 408 -19.20 1.15 24.75
CA SER A 408 -18.89 -0.23 25.15
C SER A 408 -17.47 -0.66 24.72
N THR A 409 -17.01 -0.22 23.54
CA THR A 409 -15.67 -0.46 23.02
C THR A 409 -14.61 0.23 23.88
N ILE A 410 -14.85 1.47 24.34
CA ILE A 410 -13.96 2.17 25.29
C ILE A 410 -13.86 1.38 26.61
N CYS A 411 -14.99 0.87 27.13
CA CYS A 411 -15.00 0.04 28.34
C CYS A 411 -14.22 -1.27 28.13
N LEU A 412 -14.38 -1.91 26.96
CA LEU A 412 -13.67 -3.13 26.61
C LEU A 412 -12.16 -2.89 26.48
N MET A 413 -11.75 -1.75 25.91
CA MET A 413 -10.35 -1.36 25.79
C MET A 413 -9.69 -1.23 27.17
N SER A 414 -10.38 -0.61 28.14
CA SER A 414 -9.91 -0.54 29.52
C SER A 414 -9.87 -1.90 30.21
N LYS A 415 -10.87 -2.75 30.00
CA LYS A 415 -10.89 -4.12 30.52
C LYS A 415 -9.75 -4.98 29.95
N ALA A 416 -9.32 -4.71 28.72
CA ALA A 416 -8.16 -5.34 28.09
C ALA A 416 -6.81 -4.85 28.66
N GLY A 417 -6.82 -3.85 29.56
CA GLY A 417 -5.63 -3.31 30.22
C GLY A 417 -5.02 -2.10 29.52
N HIS A 418 -5.67 -1.55 28.49
CA HIS A 418 -5.22 -0.34 27.80
C HIS A 418 -5.87 0.90 28.39
N VAL A 419 -5.15 2.01 28.47
CA VAL A 419 -5.71 3.29 28.90
C VAL A 419 -6.18 4.03 27.64
N PRO A 420 -7.49 4.30 27.47
CA PRO A 420 -7.94 5.14 26.37
C PRO A 420 -7.41 6.55 26.52
N ASP A 421 -6.64 6.98 25.53
CA ASP A 421 -6.13 8.34 25.45
C ASP A 421 -7.15 9.26 24.76
N ARG A 422 -7.01 10.57 24.98
CA ARG A 422 -7.85 11.59 24.36
C ARG A 422 -7.85 11.51 22.83
N SER A 423 -6.72 11.10 22.23
CA SER A 423 -6.62 10.87 20.78
C SER A 423 -7.54 9.76 20.31
N SER A 424 -7.59 8.64 21.04
CA SER A 424 -8.38 7.45 20.69
C SER A 424 -9.89 7.70 20.76
N THR A 425 -10.33 8.65 21.60
CA THR A 425 -11.76 8.93 21.82
C THR A 425 -12.28 10.17 21.08
N ARG A 426 -11.43 10.86 20.31
CA ARG A 426 -11.77 12.15 19.71
C ARG A 426 -12.91 12.06 18.69
N SER A 427 -12.95 10.98 17.92
CA SER A 427 -13.99 10.69 16.93
C SER A 427 -15.38 10.65 17.57
N VAL A 428 -15.51 9.97 18.72
CA VAL A 428 -16.75 9.87 19.50
C VAL A 428 -17.18 11.23 20.04
N VAL A 429 -16.25 12.04 20.56
CA VAL A 429 -16.54 13.39 21.05
C VAL A 429 -17.05 14.29 19.92
N ALA A 430 -16.40 14.26 18.75
CA ALA A 430 -16.82 15.05 17.59
C ALA A 430 -18.23 14.68 17.13
N GLN A 431 -18.57 13.39 17.13
CA GLN A 431 -19.91 12.92 16.82
C GLN A 431 -20.95 13.43 17.83
N LEU A 432 -20.68 13.32 19.14
CA LEU A 432 -21.60 13.80 20.17
C LEU A 432 -21.81 15.32 20.13
N GLN A 433 -20.77 16.07 19.77
CA GLN A 433 -20.89 17.52 19.53
C GLN A 433 -21.81 17.84 18.35
N SER A 434 -21.68 17.09 17.25
CA SER A 434 -22.50 17.31 16.05
C SER A 434 -23.98 16.96 16.24
N THR A 435 -24.30 16.05 17.18
CA THR A 435 -25.67 15.58 17.43
C THR A 435 -26.06 15.70 18.91
N PRO A 436 -26.62 16.85 19.35
CA PRO A 436 -26.95 17.10 20.77
C PRO A 436 -27.88 16.06 21.42
N LYS A 437 -28.78 15.45 20.65
CA LYS A 437 -29.68 14.38 21.15
C LYS A 437 -28.89 13.15 21.63
N LEU A 438 -27.84 12.77 20.88
CA LEU A 438 -26.99 11.63 21.25
C LEU A 438 -26.14 11.96 22.49
N ALA A 439 -25.76 13.22 22.69
CA ALA A 439 -25.08 13.65 23.92
C ALA A 439 -25.95 13.48 25.17
N GLU A 440 -27.26 13.74 25.07
CA GLU A 440 -28.19 13.49 26.17
C GLU A 440 -28.37 11.99 26.45
N GLU A 441 -28.52 11.20 25.39
CA GLU A 441 -28.63 9.74 25.49
C GLU A 441 -27.37 9.10 26.09
N ALA A 442 -26.18 9.61 25.73
CA ALA A 442 -24.90 9.11 26.21
C ALA A 442 -24.77 9.12 27.74
N VAL A 443 -25.40 10.09 28.42
CA VAL A 443 -25.44 10.12 29.90
C VAL A 443 -26.22 8.93 30.46
N GLY A 444 -27.38 8.61 29.86
CA GLY A 444 -28.16 7.42 30.21
C GLY A 444 -27.40 6.13 29.93
N LEU A 445 -26.70 6.06 28.80
CA LEU A 445 -25.90 4.90 28.41
C LEU A 445 -24.74 4.63 29.38
N LEU A 446 -24.12 5.64 29.97
CA LEU A 446 -23.12 5.42 31.03
C LEU A 446 -23.72 4.73 32.27
N HIS A 447 -24.94 5.08 32.65
CA HIS A 447 -25.65 4.41 33.76
C HIS A 447 -26.02 2.98 33.41
N ASP A 448 -26.40 2.70 32.16
CA ASP A 448 -26.71 1.36 31.71
C ASP A 448 -25.46 0.48 31.58
N LEU A 449 -24.35 1.03 31.07
CA LEU A 449 -23.06 0.35 31.01
C LEU A 449 -22.52 0.02 32.39
N LYS A 450 -22.77 0.87 33.40
CA LYS A 450 -22.39 0.57 34.79
C LYS A 450 -23.05 -0.70 35.33
N LYS A 451 -24.26 -1.06 34.85
CA LYS A 451 -24.96 -2.28 35.29
C LYS A 451 -24.27 -3.55 34.77
N SER A 452 -23.61 -3.47 33.62
CA SER A 452 -23.00 -4.63 32.95
C SER A 452 -21.47 -4.69 33.09
N MET A 453 -20.79 -3.54 33.16
CA MET A 453 -19.33 -3.43 33.16
C MET A 453 -18.83 -2.29 34.05
N GLN A 454 -17.53 -2.30 34.36
CA GLN A 454 -16.89 -1.15 35.01
C GLN A 454 -16.65 -0.06 33.97
N VAL A 455 -17.24 1.12 34.21
CA VAL A 455 -17.05 2.30 33.36
C VAL A 455 -15.70 2.95 33.70
N PRO A 456 -14.75 3.05 32.74
CA PRO A 456 -13.48 3.72 32.95
C PRO A 456 -13.66 5.25 32.94
N ILE A 457 -12.73 5.96 33.58
CA ILE A 457 -12.75 7.43 33.64
C ILE A 457 -12.71 8.07 32.23
N ALA A 458 -12.03 7.45 31.27
CA ALA A 458 -11.97 7.96 29.90
C ALA A 458 -13.34 7.97 29.22
N ALA A 459 -14.17 6.93 29.38
CA ALA A 459 -15.54 6.91 28.85
C ALA A 459 -16.40 8.00 29.49
N PHE A 460 -16.19 8.27 30.77
CA PHE A 460 -16.85 9.38 31.46
C PHE A 460 -16.37 10.74 30.95
N ASN A 461 -15.06 10.93 30.77
CA ASN A 461 -14.47 12.17 30.25
C ASN A 461 -15.01 12.50 28.84
N VAL A 462 -15.20 11.50 27.97
CA VAL A 462 -15.81 11.67 26.64
C VAL A 462 -17.22 12.27 26.72
N VAL A 463 -18.08 11.69 27.56
CA VAL A 463 -19.45 12.18 27.72
C VAL A 463 -19.48 13.52 28.46
N LEU A 464 -18.55 13.74 29.39
CA LEU A 464 -18.38 15.02 30.08
C LEU A 464 -17.98 16.14 29.11
N GLU A 465 -16.95 15.93 28.28
CA GLU A 465 -16.52 16.89 27.25
C GLU A 465 -17.68 17.21 26.30
N ALA A 466 -18.38 16.19 25.80
CA ALA A 466 -19.54 16.38 24.95
C ALA A 466 -20.69 17.14 25.64
N THR A 467 -20.97 16.85 26.92
CA THR A 467 -22.01 17.53 27.70
C THR A 467 -21.66 19.00 27.93
N LEU A 468 -20.40 19.29 28.27
CA LEU A 468 -19.92 20.65 28.48
C LEU A 468 -20.04 21.50 27.21
N LEU A 469 -19.77 20.91 26.04
CA LEU A 469 -19.84 21.60 24.76
C LEU A 469 -21.26 21.78 24.22
N THR A 470 -22.16 20.82 24.47
CA THR A 470 -23.53 20.86 23.94
C THR A 470 -24.53 21.52 24.90
N ARG A 471 -24.34 21.38 26.21
CA ARG A 471 -25.30 21.79 27.26
C ARG A 471 -24.73 22.77 28.28
N GLY A 472 -23.43 23.07 28.21
CA GLY A 472 -22.76 24.04 29.06
C GLY A 472 -22.34 23.52 30.44
N PHE A 473 -21.68 24.40 31.20
CA PHE A 473 -21.07 24.09 32.49
C PHE A 473 -22.03 23.53 33.57
N PRO A 474 -23.26 24.06 33.77
CA PRO A 474 -24.14 23.55 34.82
C PRO A 474 -24.49 22.07 34.64
N ALA A 475 -24.81 21.67 33.40
CA ALA A 475 -25.12 20.27 33.07
C ALA A 475 -23.89 19.36 33.24
N GLY A 476 -22.71 19.82 32.82
CA GLY A 476 -21.46 19.09 33.01
C GLY A 476 -21.09 18.92 34.49
N LEU A 477 -21.33 19.94 35.33
CA LEU A 477 -21.10 19.85 36.78
C LEU A 477 -22.07 18.87 37.46
N ASP A 478 -23.33 18.83 37.03
CA ASP A 478 -24.30 17.85 37.53
C ASP A 478 -23.92 16.41 37.14
N LEU A 479 -23.41 16.22 35.92
CA LEU A 479 -22.83 14.94 35.51
C LEU A 479 -21.60 14.59 36.37
N TYR A 480 -20.69 15.54 36.59
CA TYR A 480 -19.53 15.35 37.46
C TYR A 480 -19.92 14.90 38.88
N ARG A 481 -20.95 15.49 39.49
CA ARG A 481 -21.45 15.04 40.82
C ARG A 481 -21.91 13.59 40.85
N SER A 482 -22.28 13.03 39.69
CA SER A 482 -22.66 11.63 39.56
C SER A 482 -21.47 10.69 39.32
N ILE A 483 -20.23 11.20 39.23
CA ILE A 483 -19.02 10.41 38.91
C ILE A 483 -18.84 9.21 39.84
N GLY A 484 -19.05 9.36 41.16
CA GLY A 484 -18.92 8.26 42.12
C GLY A 484 -20.01 7.19 42.02
N ARG A 485 -21.12 7.48 41.31
CA ARG A 485 -22.18 6.51 41.02
C ARG A 485 -21.89 5.74 39.72
N ILE A 486 -21.19 6.36 38.79
CA ILE A 486 -20.91 5.82 37.45
C ILE A 486 -19.55 5.13 37.42
N CYS A 487 -18.48 5.83 37.78
CA CYS A 487 -17.11 5.33 37.75
C CYS A 487 -16.74 4.63 39.06
N SER A 488 -15.91 3.60 38.99
CA SER A 488 -15.24 2.99 40.16
C SER A 488 -13.87 3.59 40.43
N VAL A 489 -13.33 4.35 39.46
CA VAL A 489 -12.00 4.97 39.51
C VAL A 489 -12.14 6.45 39.85
N LYS A 490 -11.14 7.00 40.55
CA LYS A 490 -11.08 8.42 40.92
C LYS A 490 -11.02 9.33 39.68
N PRO A 491 -11.48 10.59 39.79
CA PRO A 491 -11.33 11.58 38.74
C PRO A 491 -9.86 11.75 38.32
N SER A 492 -9.64 12.03 37.05
CA SER A 492 -8.29 12.27 36.48
C SER A 492 -7.99 13.75 36.35
N LEU A 493 -6.73 14.13 36.15
CA LEU A 493 -6.35 15.51 35.81
C LEU A 493 -7.13 16.03 34.59
N GLU A 494 -7.31 15.19 33.57
CA GLU A 494 -8.11 15.51 32.40
C GLU A 494 -9.56 15.86 32.74
N THR A 495 -10.18 15.15 33.69
CA THR A 495 -11.55 15.43 34.15
C THR A 495 -11.66 16.86 34.70
N TYR A 496 -10.69 17.30 35.50
CA TYR A 496 -10.67 18.66 36.03
C TYR A 496 -10.32 19.70 34.98
N ASN A 497 -9.40 19.40 34.07
CA ASN A 497 -9.07 20.29 32.96
C ASN A 497 -10.30 20.59 32.10
N LEU A 498 -11.11 19.58 31.77
CA LEU A 498 -12.37 19.75 31.05
C LEU A 498 -13.34 20.67 31.81
N LEU A 499 -13.52 20.46 33.11
CA LEU A 499 -14.40 21.29 33.93
C LEU A 499 -13.89 22.73 34.06
N LEU A 500 -12.59 22.92 34.31
CA LEU A 500 -11.98 24.25 34.45
C LEU A 500 -12.05 25.04 33.15
N GLN A 501 -11.80 24.40 32.00
CA GLN A 501 -11.90 25.04 30.67
C GLN A 501 -13.28 25.66 30.43
N HIS A 502 -14.35 25.01 30.89
CA HIS A 502 -15.73 25.49 30.75
C HIS A 502 -16.25 26.24 31.98
N CYS A 503 -15.41 26.44 33.01
CA CYS A 503 -15.81 27.16 34.21
C CYS A 503 -15.62 28.67 34.03
N ASP A 504 -16.68 29.45 34.20
CA ASP A 504 -16.59 30.92 34.24
C ASP A 504 -16.84 31.49 35.64
N VAL A 505 -17.32 30.65 36.56
CA VAL A 505 -17.75 31.09 37.89
C VAL A 505 -16.71 30.76 38.96
N PRO A 506 -16.16 31.77 39.65
CA PRO A 506 -15.13 31.63 40.67
C PRO A 506 -15.48 30.69 41.83
N LYS A 507 -16.76 30.64 42.22
CA LYS A 507 -17.24 29.75 43.28
C LYS A 507 -17.04 28.28 42.89
N PHE A 508 -17.31 27.91 41.64
CA PHE A 508 -17.14 26.54 41.17
C PHE A 508 -15.68 26.21 40.93
N MET A 509 -14.86 27.17 40.45
CA MET A 509 -13.41 26.98 40.37
C MET A 509 -12.80 26.64 41.74
N ARG A 510 -13.14 27.37 42.81
CA ARG A 510 -12.65 27.05 44.17
C ARG A 510 -13.08 25.66 44.65
N PHE A 511 -14.29 25.24 44.31
CA PHE A 511 -14.76 23.88 44.61
C PHE A 511 -13.93 22.83 43.87
N LEU A 512 -13.64 23.04 42.58
CA LEU A 512 -12.83 22.12 41.78
C LEU A 512 -11.39 22.04 42.30
N VAL A 513 -10.78 23.17 42.67
CA VAL A 513 -9.43 23.21 43.24
C VAL A 513 -9.36 22.47 44.59
N ALA A 514 -10.34 22.70 45.47
CA ALA A 514 -10.41 21.98 46.74
C ALA A 514 -10.60 20.46 46.56
N GLU A 515 -11.37 20.04 45.54
CA GLU A 515 -11.46 18.62 45.18
C GLU A 515 -10.16 18.08 44.62
N MET A 516 -9.46 18.80 43.73
CA MET A 516 -8.14 18.40 43.22
C MET A 516 -7.14 18.20 44.37
N GLU A 517 -7.11 19.10 45.35
CA GLU A 517 -6.30 18.97 46.57
C GLU A 517 -6.71 17.73 47.40
N ALA A 518 -8.02 17.52 47.60
CA ALA A 518 -8.54 16.38 48.34
C ALA A 518 -8.20 15.03 47.69
N PHE A 519 -8.16 14.97 46.35
CA PHE A 519 -7.75 13.78 45.59
C PHE A 519 -6.24 13.71 45.33
N SER A 520 -5.47 14.69 45.81
CA SER A 520 -4.01 14.78 45.62
C SER A 520 -3.59 14.82 44.14
N ILE A 521 -4.36 15.54 43.31
CA ILE A 521 -4.10 15.74 41.89
C ILE A 521 -3.45 17.12 41.71
N ALA A 522 -2.21 17.14 41.23
CA ALA A 522 -1.49 18.38 40.95
C ALA A 522 -2.03 19.04 39.67
N PRO A 523 -2.36 20.34 39.69
CA PRO A 523 -2.73 21.07 38.48
C PRO A 523 -1.56 21.16 37.50
N ASP A 524 -1.86 21.08 36.20
CA ASP A 524 -0.90 21.32 35.12
C ASP A 524 -0.90 22.80 34.68
N GLU A 525 -0.05 23.13 33.71
CA GLU A 525 0.04 24.46 33.11
C GLU A 525 -1.32 24.99 32.63
N ALA A 526 -2.14 24.14 31.99
CA ALA A 526 -3.45 24.53 31.48
C ALA A 526 -4.46 24.79 32.60
N ALA A 527 -4.46 23.97 33.66
CA ALA A 527 -5.28 24.19 34.84
C ALA A 527 -4.92 25.50 35.54
N PHE A 528 -3.63 25.76 35.77
CA PHE A 528 -3.17 27.01 36.38
C PHE A 528 -3.53 28.22 35.53
N ASP A 529 -3.27 28.18 34.22
CA ASP A 529 -3.60 29.27 33.30
C ASP A 529 -5.09 29.62 33.37
N ARG A 530 -5.97 28.61 33.35
CA ARG A 530 -7.42 28.81 33.44
C ARG A 530 -7.86 29.30 34.83
N MET A 531 -7.26 28.79 35.92
CA MET A 531 -7.54 29.25 37.29
C MET A 531 -7.15 30.72 37.49
N ILE A 532 -6.01 31.14 36.94
CA ILE A 532 -5.57 32.53 36.94
C ILE A 532 -6.57 33.37 36.15
N PHE A 533 -6.92 32.96 34.93
CA PHE A 533 -7.87 33.65 34.08
C PHE A 533 -9.22 33.90 34.79
N ILE A 534 -9.85 32.86 35.35
CA ILE A 534 -11.13 32.98 36.07
C ILE A 534 -11.01 33.91 37.31
N SER A 535 -9.84 33.93 37.94
CA SER A 535 -9.58 34.76 39.12
C SER A 535 -9.51 36.25 38.79
N THR A 536 -9.16 36.63 37.55
CA THR A 536 -9.09 38.04 37.11
C THR A 536 -10.46 38.72 37.05
N SER A 537 -11.52 37.96 36.74
CA SER A 537 -12.90 38.46 36.65
C SER A 537 -13.54 38.77 38.01
N ASN A 538 -12.85 38.47 39.12
CA ASN A 538 -13.35 38.75 40.47
C ASN A 538 -13.07 40.18 40.94
N THR A 539 -13.88 40.62 41.92
CA THR A 539 -13.54 41.78 42.75
C THR A 539 -12.23 41.57 43.49
N ASN A 540 -12.03 40.39 44.08
CA ASN A 540 -10.78 39.96 44.70
C ASN A 540 -9.96 39.09 43.74
N TYR A 541 -8.96 39.69 43.09
CA TYR A 541 -8.06 39.04 42.13
C TYR A 541 -6.73 38.55 42.76
N GLU A 542 -6.56 38.67 44.08
CA GLU A 542 -5.37 38.18 44.80
C GLU A 542 -5.07 36.68 44.57
N PRO A 543 -6.08 35.78 44.48
CA PRO A 543 -5.82 34.39 44.15
C PRO A 543 -5.11 34.20 42.80
N ALA A 544 -5.29 35.11 41.83
CA ALA A 544 -4.63 35.03 40.53
C ALA A 544 -3.10 35.12 40.67
N PHE A 545 -2.59 36.05 41.48
CA PHE A 545 -1.16 36.17 41.75
C PHE A 545 -0.63 34.99 42.56
N ARG A 546 -1.40 34.45 43.52
CA ARG A 546 -1.01 33.24 44.26
C ARG A 546 -0.87 32.02 43.36
N TYR A 547 -1.82 31.80 42.45
CA TYR A 547 -1.75 30.70 41.49
C TYR A 547 -0.60 30.89 40.50
N LEU A 548 -0.32 32.12 40.08
CA LEU A 548 0.84 32.44 39.26
C LEU A 548 2.16 32.15 39.99
N GLU A 549 2.27 32.53 41.27
CA GLU A 549 3.43 32.19 42.10
C GLU A 549 3.58 30.68 42.29
N GLN A 550 2.49 29.94 42.51
CA GLN A 550 2.48 28.47 42.60
C GLN A 550 2.88 27.81 41.28
N MET A 551 2.40 28.32 40.15
CA MET A 551 2.76 27.85 38.81
C MET A 551 4.27 28.03 38.55
N VAL A 552 4.83 29.15 38.98
CA VAL A 552 6.26 29.49 38.82
C VAL A 552 7.15 28.79 39.84
N SER A 553 6.62 28.41 41.01
CA SER A 553 7.37 27.69 42.04
C SER A 553 7.43 26.18 41.79
N ASN A 554 6.46 25.61 41.05
CA ASN A 554 6.43 24.20 40.64
C ASN A 554 7.47 23.82 39.56
N LYS A 555 8.56 24.59 39.39
CA LYS A 555 9.66 24.31 38.46
C LYS A 555 10.27 22.92 38.72
N THR A 556 10.06 22.01 37.79
CA THR A 556 10.92 20.83 37.63
C THR A 556 12.08 21.21 36.71
N ASP A 557 13.29 21.29 37.28
CA ASP A 557 14.64 21.26 36.71
C ASP A 557 14.93 21.94 35.35
N GLU A 558 15.81 22.96 35.43
CA GLU A 558 16.84 23.45 34.49
C GLU A 558 16.56 23.57 32.96
N GLU A 559 16.63 24.83 32.49
CA GLU A 559 17.13 25.30 31.18
C GLU A 559 16.23 25.41 29.94
N SER A 560 14.91 25.21 30.01
CA SER A 560 14.00 25.72 28.96
C SER A 560 12.75 26.35 29.55
N SER A 561 12.54 27.65 29.29
CA SER A 561 11.32 28.45 29.51
C SER A 561 10.21 27.73 30.31
N GLY A 562 10.30 27.76 31.65
CA GLY A 562 9.34 27.09 32.54
C GLY A 562 7.90 27.58 32.35
N TRP A 563 6.95 26.76 32.82
CA TRP A 563 5.49 26.98 32.74
C TRP A 563 5.14 28.46 32.91
N TRP A 564 4.33 28.98 31.99
CA TRP A 564 3.91 30.36 32.05
C TRP A 564 2.51 30.58 31.49
N ILE A 565 1.87 31.66 31.92
CA ILE A 565 0.51 32.00 31.52
C ILE A 565 0.40 32.28 30.01
N SER A 566 -0.75 31.95 29.43
CA SER A 566 -1.07 32.22 28.04
C SER A 566 -1.29 33.73 27.81
N ARG A 567 -1.14 34.20 26.56
CA ARG A 567 -1.35 35.61 26.19
C ARG A 567 -2.73 36.15 26.62
N PRO A 568 -3.86 35.45 26.41
CA PRO A 568 -5.17 35.90 26.90
C PRO A 568 -5.22 36.10 28.41
N THR A 569 -4.64 35.18 29.17
CA THR A 569 -4.59 35.24 30.64
C THR A 569 -3.67 36.35 31.14
N ALA A 570 -2.53 36.57 30.49
CA ALA A 570 -1.62 37.66 30.81
C ALA A 570 -2.31 39.03 30.60
N LEU A 571 -2.98 39.20 29.46
CA LEU A 571 -3.69 40.44 29.14
C LEU A 571 -4.87 40.68 30.10
N SER A 572 -5.66 39.66 30.45
CA SER A 572 -6.76 39.83 31.40
C SER A 572 -6.27 40.20 32.81
N LEU A 573 -5.18 39.56 33.27
CA LEU A 573 -4.56 39.85 34.57
C LEU A 573 -3.97 41.26 34.59
N LEU A 574 -3.25 41.68 33.54
CA LEU A 574 -2.70 43.03 33.44
C LEU A 574 -3.80 44.09 33.39
N ARG A 575 -4.83 43.94 32.54
CA ARG A 575 -5.97 44.88 32.49
C ARG A 575 -6.61 45.04 33.86
N ARG A 576 -6.80 43.94 34.59
CA ARG A 576 -7.39 43.97 35.92
C ARG A 576 -6.47 44.65 36.94
N ALA A 577 -5.21 44.27 36.99
CA ALA A 577 -4.24 44.81 37.94
C ALA A 577 -3.97 46.31 37.70
N ILE A 578 -4.01 46.74 36.44
CA ILE A 578 -3.94 48.16 36.03
C ILE A 578 -5.17 48.93 36.52
N SER A 579 -6.37 48.39 36.30
CA SER A 579 -7.62 49.01 36.78
C SER A 579 -7.65 49.18 38.30
N ALA A 580 -6.96 48.31 39.03
CA ALA A 580 -6.88 48.32 40.48
C ALA A 580 -5.66 49.07 41.04
N LYS A 581 -4.81 49.66 40.17
CA LYS A 581 -3.56 50.36 40.53
C LYS A 581 -2.64 49.51 41.42
N ASP A 582 -2.48 48.22 41.10
CA ASP A 582 -1.61 47.30 41.85
C ASP A 582 -0.13 47.57 41.52
N ASN A 583 0.73 47.69 42.54
CA ASN A 583 2.17 47.91 42.40
C ASN A 583 2.90 46.76 41.67
N ARG A 584 2.29 45.56 41.63
CA ARG A 584 2.87 44.38 40.95
C ARG A 584 2.74 44.42 39.43
N THR A 585 1.93 45.33 38.88
CA THR A 585 1.68 45.43 37.42
C THR A 585 2.93 45.65 36.59
N GLN A 586 3.84 46.52 37.04
CA GLN A 586 5.05 46.85 36.30
C GLN A 586 5.97 45.63 36.15
N GLY A 587 6.22 44.90 37.25
CA GLY A 587 7.03 43.68 37.22
C GLY A 587 6.41 42.56 36.37
N LEU A 588 5.07 42.44 36.38
CA LEU A 588 4.37 41.47 35.53
C LEU A 588 4.48 41.85 34.04
N MET A 589 4.41 43.14 33.71
CA MET A 589 4.52 43.64 32.33
C MET A 589 5.93 43.43 31.76
N GLU A 590 6.97 43.75 32.54
CA GLU A 590 8.36 43.53 32.16
C GLU A 590 8.66 42.04 31.92
N GLU A 591 8.14 41.14 32.75
CA GLU A 591 8.34 39.69 32.57
C GLU A 591 7.54 39.14 31.37
N CYS A 592 6.35 39.68 31.07
CA CYS A 592 5.60 39.31 29.87
C CYS A 592 6.28 39.78 28.57
N GLU A 593 6.89 40.97 28.58
CA GLU A 593 7.67 41.52 27.46
C GLU A 593 8.93 40.67 27.22
N LYS A 594 9.67 40.34 28.29
CA LYS A 594 10.88 39.51 28.23
C LYS A 594 10.61 38.12 27.62
N ARG A 595 9.42 37.56 27.82
CA ARG A 595 8.99 36.26 27.29
C ARG A 595 8.35 36.35 25.90
N GLY A 596 8.18 37.55 25.34
CA GLY A 596 7.57 37.76 24.03
C GLY A 596 6.07 37.41 23.96
N ILE A 597 5.36 37.52 25.09
CA ILE A 597 3.92 37.19 25.18
C ILE A 597 3.06 38.37 24.77
N ILE A 598 3.56 39.58 25.02
CA ILE A 598 2.89 40.86 24.83
C ILE A 598 3.79 41.73 23.94
N ASP A 599 3.17 42.40 22.97
CA ASP A 599 3.86 43.28 22.02
C ASP A 599 3.77 44.75 22.45
N GLN A 600 4.60 45.63 21.89
CA GLN A 600 4.58 47.08 22.18
C GLN A 600 3.19 47.71 21.96
N ALA A 601 2.42 47.24 20.98
CA ALA A 601 1.06 47.71 20.73
C ALA A 601 0.09 47.35 21.88
N ASP A 602 0.24 46.18 22.49
CA ASP A 602 -0.57 45.77 23.65
C ASP A 602 -0.23 46.63 24.87
N ILE A 603 1.05 46.96 25.05
CA ILE A 603 1.53 47.85 26.12
C ILE A 603 0.92 49.25 25.94
N GLU A 604 0.91 49.79 24.71
CA GLU A 604 0.27 51.08 24.42
C GLU A 604 -1.24 51.08 24.75
N VAL A 605 -1.96 50.02 24.40
CA VAL A 605 -3.38 49.87 24.74
C VAL A 605 -3.60 49.82 26.25
N LEU A 606 -2.79 49.04 26.98
CA LEU A 606 -2.84 48.95 28.44
C LEU A 606 -2.50 50.27 29.13
N MET A 607 -1.53 51.02 28.62
CA MET A 607 -1.14 52.34 29.15
C MET A 607 -2.20 53.42 28.84
N ASN A 608 -2.89 53.34 27.70
CA ASN A 608 -4.02 54.22 27.41
C ASN A 608 -5.22 53.98 28.36
N THR A 609 -5.40 52.75 28.86
CA THR A 609 -6.40 52.48 29.91
C THR A 609 -6.03 53.07 31.28
N MET A 610 -4.73 53.24 31.57
CA MET A 610 -4.28 53.98 32.77
C MET A 610 -4.63 55.47 32.69
N SER A 611 -4.42 56.10 31.52
CA SER A 611 -4.62 57.54 31.35
C SER A 611 -6.09 57.96 31.33
N GLN A 612 -7.01 57.09 30.89
CA GLN A 612 -8.47 57.33 30.94
C GLN A 612 -9.08 57.11 32.33
N GLY A 613 -8.50 56.22 33.16
CA GLY A 613 -8.94 56.00 34.53
C GLY A 613 -8.73 57.21 35.46
N ASP A 614 -7.74 58.06 35.17
CA ASP A 614 -7.49 59.29 35.92
C ASP A 614 -8.41 60.46 35.53
N GLN A 615 -9.13 60.38 34.39
CA GLN A 615 -10.10 61.41 33.99
C GLN A 615 -11.55 61.14 34.44
N SER A 616 -11.84 59.96 35.00
CA SER A 616 -13.20 59.52 35.38
C SER A 616 -13.45 59.49 36.90
N GLN A 617 -12.80 60.35 37.70
CA GLN A 617 -13.14 60.57 39.12
C GLN A 617 -14.45 61.36 39.34
N GLY A 618 -15.44 61.20 38.45
CA GLY A 618 -16.66 61.99 38.50
C GLY A 618 -17.88 61.36 37.83
N LEU A 619 -18.05 60.03 37.82
CA LEU A 619 -19.36 59.41 37.61
C LEU A 619 -19.38 57.97 38.14
N ALA A 620 -20.54 57.58 38.70
CA ALA A 620 -20.86 56.36 39.44
C ALA A 620 -20.45 55.03 38.75
N PRO A 621 -20.34 53.90 39.48
CA PRO A 621 -19.71 52.68 38.97
C PRO A 621 -20.49 52.08 37.81
N ALA A 622 -19.81 51.82 36.69
CA ALA A 622 -20.35 51.10 35.55
C ALA A 622 -20.81 49.71 35.98
N THR A 623 -22.06 49.39 35.66
CA THR A 623 -22.76 48.17 36.03
C THR A 623 -22.21 46.94 35.31
N HIS A 624 -22.42 45.80 35.96
CA HIS A 624 -22.04 44.41 35.60
C HIS A 624 -22.36 43.93 34.16
N GLU A 625 -23.08 44.70 33.35
CA GLU A 625 -23.53 44.31 32.00
C GLU A 625 -22.48 44.51 30.89
N ASN A 626 -21.64 45.56 30.97
CA ASN A 626 -20.73 45.87 29.85
C ASN A 626 -19.55 44.90 29.71
N VAL A 627 -19.11 44.28 30.81
CA VAL A 627 -18.04 43.27 30.79
C VAL A 627 -18.54 41.91 30.28
N GLN A 628 -19.83 41.60 30.46
CA GLN A 628 -20.43 40.37 29.94
C GLN A 628 -20.71 40.42 28.43
N ILE A 629 -21.03 41.60 27.89
CA ILE A 629 -21.33 41.77 26.47
C ILE A 629 -20.06 41.67 25.60
N GLU A 630 -18.93 42.20 26.05
CA GLU A 630 -17.65 42.07 25.32
C GLU A 630 -17.05 40.66 25.44
N ALA A 631 -17.16 40.00 26.59
CA ALA A 631 -16.71 38.62 26.76
C ALA A 631 -17.52 37.63 25.88
N ALA A 632 -18.82 37.86 25.72
CA ALA A 632 -19.67 37.07 24.81
C ALA A 632 -19.36 37.33 23.32
N GLN A 633 -18.94 38.56 22.96
CA GLN A 633 -18.53 38.90 21.60
C GLN A 633 -17.16 38.34 21.20
N ILE A 634 -16.25 38.14 22.16
CA ILE A 634 -14.94 37.50 21.92
C ILE A 634 -15.12 35.98 21.80
N SER A 635 -15.91 35.36 22.70
CA SER A 635 -16.21 33.93 22.63
C SER A 635 -16.97 33.52 21.36
N SER A 636 -17.89 34.37 20.87
CA SER A 636 -18.60 34.11 19.60
C SER A 636 -17.74 34.30 18.35
N LYS A 637 -16.71 35.15 18.39
CA LYS A 637 -15.73 35.30 17.30
C LYS A 637 -14.78 34.11 17.21
N GLU A 638 -14.33 33.56 18.33
CA GLU A 638 -13.47 32.37 18.34
C GLU A 638 -14.21 31.11 17.87
N THR A 639 -15.51 30.99 18.14
CA THR A 639 -16.32 29.89 17.56
C THR A 639 -16.55 30.03 16.05
N ALA A 640 -16.54 31.26 15.52
CA ALA A 640 -16.73 31.51 14.09
C ALA A 640 -15.43 31.32 13.27
N GLU A 641 -14.26 31.46 13.90
CA GLU A 641 -12.96 31.21 13.25
C GLU A 641 -12.48 29.75 13.35
N ALA A 642 -13.17 28.91 14.14
CA ALA A 642 -12.93 27.47 14.27
C ALA A 642 -13.98 26.59 13.56
N SER A 643 -14.85 27.18 12.73
CA SER A 643 -15.87 26.50 11.90
C SER A 643 -15.37 26.23 10.47
#